data_AF-A0A9X8SZG9-F1
#
_entry.id   AF-A0A9X8SZG9-F1
#
_cell.length_a   1.000
_cell.length_b   1.000
_cell.length_c   1.000
_cell.angle_alpha   90.00
_cell.angle_beta   90.00
_cell.angle_gamma   90.00
#
_symmetry.space_group_name_H-M   'P 1'
#
loop_
_entity.id
_entity.type
_entity.pdbx_description
1 polymer ?
#
loop_
_entity_poly.entity_id
_entity_poly.type
_entity_poly.pdbx_seq_one_letter_code
_entity_poly.pdbx_strand_id
1 'polypeptide(L)'
;MKAGATGVVISNDDALQGNFTIANYFIPKDCSIPVGFISLKDSAVLRGVTSFTFNQAFDVFENNAGSRPISQSSWGVTAEGMIKPDVAAPGFNILSATEGKQYGYESGTSMATPHVSGILSLLQKAYKDRFPDLTDAQRAQLIKAVVMSSATALYSPEEKAYFSPRHQGAGHIDAQKALKADYYLTDAAGQAKINLGNIQDKFVVTLNVKRLTKDQVPKTLYFQLNLGTDKTKDGHFELQPKALQSSEWQAITITNDVEEIQIAVDASAYAADLLKEMPNGYFLEGFVRFTDNLDRQDELMSIPFSGFRGDFANLPALDTPIYDTLEAGAFYQKLEKDDETGKYLLPEKDSKVTALVSVATPYFLAQETKAGEINELGAEAGRNIILGTEAFEGERDVIAPMAERIFQISPNGDGHKDSILFHGIFLRNVKDIKAQVLDKDGKLVWESSTVATRKYFQDLDESAKVMHRFENTEWSGQSSDNETVADGLYTYRVLYTPVAEGAKAQIQDFKVEVKTSLPELPTEASYDAETGKFRIDVSQLTEGVRFQIGYNTEIPAEVEEGEEPYNDQVVHYIPMQADGSFDIPKTIETELSEEPLTVDFSKLVLIAEDRFGNYHAVSLEKLLPKGQSDQPTENENVEKETPEEVEKESSQPMTNEEEQSSEASTDPEMTDEQLKESIDRMIDDANLLMLTETKSDQPNVLAPKGLDEKENADTFHYNMESQPSSAKVLPKTAERSNLSLLAGLGLLCSTVFVALFKKKEKH
;
A
#
# COMPACT_ATOMS: atom_id res chain seq x y z
N MET A 1 -3.35 -21.63 27.02
CA MET A 1 -3.84 -21.91 28.39
C MET A 1 -4.72 -23.15 28.52
N LYS A 2 -5.50 -23.55 27.50
CA LYS A 2 -6.41 -24.72 27.52
C LYS A 2 -5.79 -26.07 27.97
N ALA A 3 -4.47 -26.25 27.88
CA ALA A 3 -3.75 -27.47 28.25
C ALA A 3 -3.08 -27.44 29.64
N GLY A 4 -3.26 -26.39 30.45
CA GLY A 4 -2.73 -26.32 31.82
C GLY A 4 -1.24 -25.97 31.97
N ALA A 5 -0.60 -25.40 30.93
CA ALA A 5 0.80 -24.96 31.00
C ALA A 5 0.98 -23.78 31.97
N THR A 6 2.06 -23.81 32.77
CA THR A 6 2.43 -22.75 33.74
C THR A 6 3.35 -21.67 33.16
N GLY A 7 3.79 -21.83 31.91
CA GLY A 7 4.63 -20.91 31.15
C GLY A 7 4.87 -21.46 29.75
N VAL A 8 5.36 -20.62 28.84
CA VAL A 8 5.65 -20.98 27.45
C VAL A 8 7.07 -20.53 27.10
N VAL A 9 7.80 -21.41 26.39
CA VAL A 9 9.03 -21.04 25.70
C VAL A 9 8.83 -21.29 24.22
N ILE A 10 8.96 -20.24 23.41
CA ILE A 10 8.77 -20.26 21.96
C ILE A 10 10.14 -20.25 21.30
N SER A 11 10.40 -21.24 20.44
CA SER A 11 11.63 -21.26 19.62
C SER A 11 11.42 -20.51 18.33
N ASN A 12 12.46 -19.81 17.87
CA ASN A 12 12.52 -19.35 16.48
C ASN A 12 12.45 -20.54 15.53
N ASP A 13 11.88 -20.34 14.34
CA ASP A 13 11.93 -21.28 13.21
C ASP A 13 13.06 -20.93 12.23
N ASP A 14 13.58 -19.70 12.26
CA ASP A 14 14.70 -19.24 11.45
C ASP A 14 16.05 -19.46 12.16
N ALA A 15 16.93 -20.27 11.56
CA ALA A 15 18.27 -20.54 12.05
C ALA A 15 19.23 -19.34 11.92
N LEU A 16 18.93 -18.40 11.04
CA LEU A 16 19.72 -17.21 10.74
C LEU A 16 19.26 -15.98 11.52
N GLN A 17 18.12 -16.07 12.20
CA GLN A 17 17.71 -15.11 13.21
C GLN A 17 18.22 -15.55 14.58
N GLY A 18 18.93 -14.63 15.23
CA GLY A 18 19.51 -14.84 16.55
C GLY A 18 18.44 -14.97 17.64
N ASN A 19 18.88 -14.81 18.89
CA ASN A 19 17.95 -14.67 20.01
C ASN A 19 17.13 -13.39 19.81
N PHE A 20 15.81 -13.52 19.67
CA PHE A 20 14.93 -12.38 19.52
C PHE A 20 14.13 -12.16 20.80
N THR A 21 13.91 -10.89 21.14
CA THR A 21 13.00 -10.51 22.20
C THR A 21 11.79 -9.91 21.52
N ILE A 22 10.63 -10.54 21.67
CA ILE A 22 9.40 -9.91 21.22
C ILE A 22 9.07 -8.77 22.19
N ALA A 23 8.79 -7.58 21.66
CA ALA A 23 8.28 -6.46 22.45
C ALA A 23 6.97 -6.86 23.14
N ASN A 24 6.76 -6.44 24.39
CA ASN A 24 5.58 -6.79 25.20
C ASN A 24 4.22 -6.62 24.48
N TYR A 25 4.13 -5.78 23.44
CA TYR A 25 2.91 -5.55 22.66
C TYR A 25 2.40 -6.75 21.86
N PHE A 26 3.27 -7.68 21.46
CA PHE A 26 2.85 -8.89 20.72
C PHE A 26 2.44 -10.05 21.65
N ILE A 27 2.68 -9.90 22.96
CA ILE A 27 2.09 -10.79 23.95
C ILE A 27 0.69 -10.23 24.22
N PRO A 28 -0.39 -11.01 23.98
CA PRO A 28 -1.74 -10.55 24.27
C PRO A 28 -1.83 -10.01 25.69
N LYS A 29 -2.47 -8.86 25.88
CA LYS A 29 -2.57 -8.20 27.21
C LYS A 29 -3.23 -9.09 28.27
N ASP A 30 -4.04 -10.05 27.85
CA ASP A 30 -4.71 -11.06 28.66
C ASP A 30 -3.89 -12.34 28.89
N CYS A 31 -2.66 -12.42 28.36
CA CYS A 31 -1.76 -13.53 28.61
C CYS A 31 -1.22 -13.47 30.06
N SER A 32 -1.72 -14.38 30.92
CA SER A 32 -1.38 -14.44 32.34
C SER A 32 -0.21 -15.37 32.69
N ILE A 33 0.41 -16.01 31.71
CA ILE A 33 1.53 -16.93 31.91
C ILE A 33 2.86 -16.35 31.39
N PRO A 34 4.01 -16.63 32.02
CA PRO A 34 5.31 -16.18 31.53
C PRO A 34 5.61 -16.75 30.13
N VAL A 35 6.12 -15.89 29.24
CA VAL A 35 6.53 -16.25 27.88
C VAL A 35 8.01 -15.91 27.69
N GLY A 36 8.81 -16.89 27.26
CA GLY A 36 10.19 -16.71 26.85
C GLY A 36 10.40 -17.06 25.38
N PHE A 37 11.38 -16.44 24.74
CA PHE A 37 11.77 -16.72 23.36
C PHE A 37 13.23 -17.16 23.30
N ILE A 38 13.53 -18.14 22.45
CA ILE A 38 14.88 -18.71 22.28
C ILE A 38 15.20 -18.93 20.80
N SER A 39 16.49 -18.99 20.46
CA SER A 39 16.89 -19.40 19.11
C SER A 39 16.50 -20.85 18.80
N LEU A 40 16.44 -21.17 17.50
CA LEU A 40 16.25 -22.54 17.04
C LEU A 40 17.36 -23.47 17.59
N LYS A 41 18.60 -22.98 17.68
CA LYS A 41 19.76 -23.72 18.21
C LYS A 41 19.59 -24.04 19.70
N ASP A 42 19.18 -23.07 20.51
CA ASP A 42 18.96 -23.27 21.94
C ASP A 42 17.74 -24.18 22.20
N SER A 43 16.75 -24.18 21.31
CA SER A 43 15.60 -25.09 21.39
C SER A 43 16.02 -26.56 21.30
N ALA A 44 17.02 -26.89 20.48
CA ALA A 44 17.53 -28.25 20.37
C ALA A 44 18.20 -28.69 21.67
N VAL A 45 18.89 -27.77 22.36
CA VAL A 45 19.47 -28.02 23.69
C VAL A 45 18.35 -28.25 24.71
N LEU A 46 17.32 -27.40 24.72
CA LEU A 46 16.22 -27.51 25.68
C LEU A 46 15.38 -28.79 25.51
N ARG A 47 15.21 -29.30 24.29
CA ARG A 47 14.52 -30.59 24.05
C ARG A 47 15.23 -31.77 24.73
N GLY A 48 16.52 -31.63 25.05
CA GLY A 48 17.32 -32.67 25.71
C GLY A 48 17.37 -32.59 27.24
N VAL A 49 16.74 -31.57 27.86
CA VAL A 49 16.77 -31.39 29.32
C VAL A 49 15.38 -31.56 29.94
N THR A 50 15.35 -32.04 31.19
CA THR A 50 14.11 -32.25 31.94
C THR A 50 13.73 -31.06 32.83
N SER A 51 14.66 -30.13 33.05
CA SER A 51 14.43 -28.88 33.77
C SER A 51 15.39 -27.78 33.33
N PHE A 52 14.98 -26.52 33.47
CA PHE A 52 15.79 -25.33 33.26
C PHE A 52 15.33 -24.22 34.22
N THR A 53 16.07 -23.12 34.30
CA THR A 53 15.76 -22.00 35.20
C THR A 53 16.02 -20.68 34.50
N PHE A 54 15.12 -19.71 34.68
CA PHE A 54 15.33 -18.32 34.26
C PHE A 54 16.16 -17.60 35.33
N ASN A 55 17.33 -17.08 34.94
CA ASN A 55 18.15 -16.26 35.81
C ASN A 55 17.64 -14.81 35.83
N GLN A 56 17.85 -14.10 36.94
CA GLN A 56 17.56 -12.66 37.05
C GLN A 56 18.80 -11.80 36.75
N ALA A 57 19.96 -12.43 36.52
CA ALA A 57 21.20 -11.74 36.19
C ALA A 57 21.35 -11.64 34.66
N PHE A 58 21.59 -10.44 34.17
CA PHE A 58 21.96 -10.21 32.77
C PHE A 58 23.41 -10.64 32.56
N ASP A 59 23.66 -11.31 31.44
CA ASP A 59 25.00 -11.74 31.01
C ASP A 59 25.18 -11.46 29.51
N VAL A 60 26.43 -11.32 29.08
CA VAL A 60 26.77 -11.12 27.67
C VAL A 60 27.05 -12.48 27.04
N PHE A 61 26.21 -12.88 26.10
CA PHE A 61 26.38 -14.11 25.33
C PHE A 61 26.62 -13.79 23.85
N GLU A 62 27.27 -14.72 23.16
CA GLU A 62 27.41 -14.64 21.72
C GLU A 62 26.04 -14.77 21.06
N ASN A 63 25.69 -13.81 20.20
CA ASN A 63 24.49 -13.93 19.39
C ASN A 63 24.73 -15.04 18.36
N ASN A 64 23.88 -16.07 18.33
CA ASN A 64 23.98 -17.18 17.39
C ASN A 64 23.93 -16.76 15.91
N ALA A 65 23.36 -15.58 15.61
CA ALA A 65 23.40 -15.00 14.27
C ALA A 65 24.70 -14.22 13.97
N GLY A 66 25.55 -13.94 14.94
CA GLY A 66 26.72 -13.08 14.74
C GLY A 66 26.38 -11.68 14.23
N SER A 67 27.36 -10.99 13.63
CA SER A 67 27.20 -9.61 13.14
C SER A 67 26.62 -9.59 11.72
N ARG A 68 25.33 -9.26 11.61
CA ARG A 68 24.63 -9.12 10.32
C ARG A 68 23.61 -8.00 10.35
N PRO A 69 23.25 -7.43 9.19
CA PRO A 69 22.07 -6.57 9.09
C PRO A 69 20.78 -7.33 9.45
N ILE A 70 19.84 -6.66 10.11
CA ILE A 70 18.52 -7.23 10.43
C ILE A 70 17.57 -7.15 9.23
N SER A 71 16.61 -8.07 9.15
CA SER A 71 15.63 -8.16 8.04
C SER A 71 14.75 -6.91 7.93
N GLN A 72 14.44 -6.24 9.04
CA GLN A 72 13.65 -5.01 9.06
C GLN A 72 14.43 -3.77 8.58
N SER A 73 15.76 -3.85 8.44
CA SER A 73 16.56 -2.72 7.98
C SER A 73 16.27 -2.47 6.50
N SER A 74 15.81 -1.26 6.18
CA SER A 74 15.53 -0.87 4.80
C SER A 74 16.76 -1.02 3.91
N TRP A 75 16.53 -1.58 2.73
CA TRP A 75 17.52 -1.68 1.68
C TRP A 75 17.48 -0.44 0.78
N GLY A 76 18.64 -0.10 0.23
CA GLY A 76 18.74 0.73 -0.95
C GLY A 76 18.42 -0.06 -2.23
N VAL A 77 18.64 0.54 -3.39
CA VAL A 77 19.09 1.91 -3.62
C VAL A 77 18.00 2.97 -3.33
N THR A 78 18.36 4.25 -3.32
CA THR A 78 17.34 5.32 -3.37
C THR A 78 16.51 5.21 -4.65
N ALA A 79 15.39 5.93 -4.72
CA ALA A 79 14.55 5.90 -5.92
C ALA A 79 15.31 6.37 -7.19
N GLU A 80 16.35 7.18 -7.01
CA GLU A 80 17.23 7.68 -8.06
C GLU A 80 18.38 6.73 -8.42
N GLY A 81 18.56 5.62 -7.69
CA GLY A 81 19.61 4.64 -7.95
C GLY A 81 20.87 4.80 -7.11
N MET A 82 20.86 5.64 -6.06
CA MET A 82 22.05 5.90 -5.22
C MET A 82 22.16 4.92 -4.05
N ILE A 83 23.40 4.53 -3.70
CA ILE A 83 23.69 3.67 -2.55
C ILE A 83 23.24 4.34 -1.25
N LYS A 84 22.36 3.65 -0.53
CA LYS A 84 21.99 3.83 0.88
C LYS A 84 21.72 2.45 1.48
N PRO A 85 21.87 2.25 2.81
CA PRO A 85 22.30 3.22 3.84
C PRO A 85 23.79 3.60 3.70
N ASP A 86 24.28 4.52 4.55
CA ASP A 86 25.70 4.93 4.53
C ASP A 86 26.59 4.03 5.40
N VAL A 87 26.09 3.58 6.57
CA VAL A 87 26.83 2.77 7.55
C VAL A 87 25.83 1.95 8.38
N ALA A 88 26.25 0.81 8.92
CA ALA A 88 25.49 -0.02 9.84
C ALA A 88 25.97 0.18 11.29
N ALA A 89 25.07 0.01 12.25
CA ALA A 89 25.38 0.04 13.68
C ALA A 89 24.43 -0.91 14.44
N PRO A 90 24.74 -1.26 15.71
CA PRO A 90 23.88 -2.09 16.53
C PRO A 90 22.49 -1.49 16.66
N GLY A 91 21.46 -2.25 16.26
CA GLY A 91 20.06 -1.82 16.30
C GLY A 91 19.10 -2.95 16.66
N PHE A 92 19.59 -4.08 17.16
CA PHE A 92 18.78 -5.23 17.51
C PHE A 92 18.90 -5.53 19.00
N ASN A 93 17.77 -5.68 19.69
CA ASN A 93 17.67 -5.87 21.13
C ASN A 93 18.57 -4.91 21.92
N ILE A 94 18.38 -3.62 21.66
CA ILE A 94 19.10 -2.55 22.35
C ILE A 94 18.37 -2.24 23.65
N LEU A 95 19.05 -2.43 24.78
CA LEU A 95 18.58 -1.99 26.09
C LEU A 95 18.70 -0.47 26.19
N SER A 96 17.58 0.21 26.43
CA SER A 96 17.55 1.65 26.65
C SER A 96 16.49 2.05 27.68
N ALA A 97 16.50 3.31 28.08
CA ALA A 97 15.49 3.87 28.98
C ALA A 97 14.13 3.96 28.27
N THR A 98 13.07 3.59 29.00
CA THR A 98 11.66 3.71 28.60
C THR A 98 10.91 4.57 29.61
N GLU A 99 9.63 4.81 29.36
CA GLU A 99 8.76 5.58 30.27
C GLU A 99 8.72 4.99 31.69
N GLY A 100 8.37 5.81 32.68
CA GLY A 100 8.21 5.36 34.06
C GLY A 100 9.52 5.00 34.80
N LYS A 101 10.67 5.52 34.36
CA LYS A 101 12.01 5.21 34.91
C LYS A 101 12.39 3.73 34.74
N GLN A 102 11.93 3.12 33.65
CA GLN A 102 12.18 1.73 33.34
C GLN A 102 13.24 1.59 32.24
N TYR A 103 13.64 0.35 31.99
CA TYR A 103 14.47 -0.02 30.85
C TYR A 103 13.74 -1.08 30.03
N GLY A 104 13.90 -1.01 28.72
CA GLY A 104 13.30 -1.94 27.77
C GLY A 104 14.27 -2.26 26.63
N TYR A 105 14.00 -3.38 25.96
CA TYR A 105 14.70 -3.78 24.76
C TYR A 105 13.88 -3.39 23.54
N GLU A 106 14.50 -2.68 22.59
CA GLU A 106 13.88 -2.39 21.30
C GLU A 106 14.82 -2.74 20.13
N SER A 107 14.22 -2.96 18.96
CA SER A 107 14.92 -3.29 17.73
C SER A 107 14.46 -2.37 16.60
N GLY A 108 15.39 -1.88 15.81
CA GLY A 108 15.13 -1.07 14.62
C GLY A 108 16.31 -0.18 14.24
N THR A 109 16.26 0.35 13.02
CA THR A 109 17.19 1.41 12.58
C THR A 109 17.05 2.69 13.42
N SER A 110 15.90 2.88 14.07
CA SER A 110 15.68 3.90 15.11
C SER A 110 16.65 3.77 16.28
N MET A 111 17.09 2.56 16.64
CA MET A 111 18.06 2.30 17.70
C MET A 111 19.51 2.34 17.18
N ALA A 112 19.74 1.97 15.91
CA ALA A 112 21.06 2.13 15.28
C ALA A 112 21.46 3.61 15.11
N THR A 113 20.50 4.47 14.79
CA THR A 113 20.72 5.91 14.56
C THR A 113 21.37 6.64 15.74
N PRO A 114 20.88 6.55 17.00
CA PRO A 114 21.50 7.22 18.14
C PRO A 114 22.90 6.67 18.47
N HIS A 115 23.21 5.40 18.18
CA HIS A 115 24.57 4.87 18.30
C HIS A 115 25.54 5.62 17.37
N VAL A 116 25.17 5.76 16.10
CA VAL A 116 25.97 6.52 15.13
C VAL A 116 26.10 7.98 15.56
N SER A 117 25.00 8.63 15.95
CA SER A 117 25.00 10.04 16.38
C SER A 117 25.90 10.29 17.60
N GLY A 118 25.91 9.37 18.57
CA GLY A 118 26.82 9.43 19.73
C GLY A 118 28.29 9.35 19.32
N ILE A 119 28.63 8.38 18.46
CA ILE A 119 29.99 8.22 17.93
C ILE A 119 30.44 9.46 17.15
N LEU A 120 29.58 9.97 16.26
CA LEU A 120 29.86 11.18 15.47
C LEU A 120 30.09 12.40 16.36
N SER A 121 29.34 12.53 17.47
CA SER A 121 29.50 13.63 18.43
C SER A 121 30.85 13.58 19.14
N LEU A 122 31.29 12.38 19.55
CA LEU A 122 32.62 12.18 20.15
C LEU A 122 33.75 12.45 19.14
N LEU A 123 33.59 11.96 17.91
CA LEU A 123 34.54 12.23 16.83
C LEU A 123 34.60 13.72 16.48
N GLN A 124 33.46 14.44 16.48
CA GLN A 124 33.43 15.88 16.26
C GLN A 124 34.30 16.61 17.29
N LYS A 125 34.24 16.20 18.56
CA LYS A 125 35.11 16.77 19.60
C LYS A 125 36.58 16.44 19.36
N ALA A 126 36.91 15.16 19.12
CA ALA A 126 38.30 14.75 18.89
C ALA A 126 38.92 15.40 17.64
N TYR A 127 38.15 15.49 16.55
CA TYR A 127 38.57 16.11 15.29
C TYR A 127 38.61 17.62 15.37
N LYS A 128 37.89 18.23 16.32
CA LYS A 128 38.04 19.67 16.60
C LYS A 128 39.43 19.99 17.10
N ASP A 129 39.94 19.13 17.99
CA ASP A 129 41.27 19.30 18.56
C ASP A 129 42.36 18.87 17.56
N ARG A 130 42.12 17.83 16.75
CA ARG A 130 43.07 17.34 15.72
C ARG A 130 43.15 18.22 14.47
N PHE A 131 42.05 18.87 14.07
CA PHE A 131 41.94 19.67 12.85
C PHE A 131 41.31 21.05 13.13
N PRO A 132 41.95 21.90 13.95
CA PRO A 132 41.36 23.16 14.41
C PRO A 132 41.01 24.14 13.27
N ASP A 133 41.71 24.05 12.14
CA ASP A 133 41.53 24.94 10.99
C ASP A 133 40.32 24.60 10.11
N LEU A 134 39.72 23.42 10.28
CA LEU A 134 38.50 23.05 9.55
C LEU A 134 37.29 23.74 10.14
N THR A 135 36.41 24.25 9.27
CA THR A 135 35.06 24.66 9.66
C THR A 135 34.25 23.46 10.14
N ASP A 136 33.19 23.68 10.91
CA ASP A 136 32.38 22.58 11.43
C ASP A 136 31.73 21.75 10.32
N ALA A 137 31.33 22.37 9.20
CA ALA A 137 30.80 21.67 8.03
C ALA A 137 31.86 20.79 7.34
N GLN A 138 33.08 21.31 7.12
CA GLN A 138 34.18 20.52 6.55
C GLN A 138 34.58 19.38 7.47
N ARG A 139 34.61 19.62 8.79
CA ARG A 139 34.91 18.61 9.80
C ARG A 139 33.86 17.49 9.79
N ALA A 140 32.58 17.85 9.72
CA ALA A 140 31.49 16.87 9.64
C ALA A 140 31.57 16.01 8.37
N GLN A 141 31.88 16.61 7.22
CA GLN A 141 32.11 15.87 5.97
C GLN A 141 33.31 14.92 6.07
N LEU A 142 34.43 15.38 6.64
CA LEU A 142 35.61 14.55 6.87
C LEU A 142 35.31 13.39 7.80
N ILE A 143 34.66 13.65 8.95
CA ILE A 143 34.28 12.61 9.91
C ILE A 143 33.37 11.59 9.25
N LYS A 144 32.38 12.02 8.45
CA LYS A 144 31.52 11.10 7.70
C LYS A 144 32.33 10.21 6.77
N ALA A 145 33.25 10.79 5.99
CA ALA A 145 34.09 10.03 5.08
C ALA A 145 35.00 9.03 5.82
N VAL A 146 35.61 9.45 6.93
CA VAL A 146 36.44 8.58 7.76
C VAL A 146 35.63 7.46 8.39
N VAL A 147 34.47 7.76 9.00
CA VAL A 147 33.61 6.76 9.64
C VAL A 147 33.15 5.69 8.66
N MET A 148 32.76 6.11 7.45
CA MET A 148 32.43 5.15 6.39
C MET A 148 33.65 4.37 5.95
N SER A 149 34.79 5.02 5.71
CA SER A 149 36.02 4.35 5.27
C SER A 149 36.54 3.35 6.30
N SER A 150 36.41 3.66 7.59
CA SER A 150 36.90 2.83 8.69
C SER A 150 35.88 1.82 9.19
N ALA A 151 34.65 1.84 8.66
CA ALA A 151 33.67 0.82 8.94
C ALA A 151 34.21 -0.55 8.49
N THR A 152 33.72 -1.60 9.13
CA THR A 152 34.13 -2.97 8.80
C THR A 152 33.05 -3.63 7.96
N ALA A 153 33.38 -4.01 6.73
CA ALA A 153 32.45 -4.70 5.83
C ALA A 153 32.00 -6.03 6.45
N LEU A 154 30.69 -6.18 6.68
CA LEU A 154 30.11 -7.40 7.23
C LEU A 154 30.12 -8.50 6.18
N TYR A 155 30.53 -9.70 6.62
CA TYR A 155 30.64 -10.90 5.81
C TYR A 155 29.61 -11.93 6.28
N SER A 156 28.89 -12.54 5.34
CA SER A 156 28.04 -13.71 5.60
C SER A 156 28.91 -14.96 5.50
N PRO A 157 29.12 -15.70 6.62
CA PRO A 157 29.83 -16.97 6.58
C PRO A 157 29.07 -18.03 5.78
N GLU A 158 27.74 -17.96 5.76
CA GLU A 158 26.86 -18.93 5.10
C GLU A 158 26.96 -18.81 3.58
N GLU A 159 26.86 -17.58 3.07
CA GLU A 159 26.92 -17.29 1.64
C GLU A 159 28.35 -17.14 1.11
N LYS A 160 29.33 -17.09 2.02
CA LYS A 160 30.74 -16.84 1.72
C LYS A 160 30.95 -15.56 0.89
N ALA A 161 30.21 -14.52 1.27
CA ALA A 161 30.16 -13.26 0.55
C ALA A 161 29.98 -12.10 1.54
N TYR A 162 30.44 -10.90 1.16
CA TYR A 162 30.10 -9.68 1.89
C TYR A 162 28.63 -9.35 1.69
N PHE A 163 27.94 -8.92 2.77
CA PHE A 163 26.56 -8.43 2.62
C PHE A 163 26.51 -7.27 1.63
N SER A 164 25.39 -7.11 0.94
CA SER A 164 25.23 -6.07 -0.06
C SER A 164 25.51 -4.67 0.52
N PRO A 165 26.29 -3.81 -0.15
CA PRO A 165 26.39 -2.39 0.19
C PRO A 165 25.04 -1.66 0.26
N ARG A 166 24.01 -2.14 -0.47
CA ARG A 166 22.64 -1.60 -0.40
C ARG A 166 21.93 -1.96 0.91
N HIS A 167 22.45 -2.89 1.71
CA HIS A 167 21.90 -3.25 3.02
C HIS A 167 22.72 -2.72 4.18
N GLN A 168 24.05 -2.76 4.09
CA GLN A 168 24.95 -2.37 5.17
C GLN A 168 25.70 -1.04 4.96
N GLY A 169 25.58 -0.42 3.78
CA GLY A 169 26.40 0.73 3.42
C GLY A 169 27.89 0.38 3.39
N ALA A 170 28.72 1.20 4.03
CA ALA A 170 30.15 0.94 4.15
C ALA A 170 30.52 -0.14 5.19
N GLY A 171 29.53 -0.66 5.94
CA GLY A 171 29.73 -1.71 6.94
C GLY A 171 29.45 -1.26 8.37
N HIS A 172 29.84 -2.08 9.34
CA HIS A 172 29.63 -1.82 10.76
C HIS A 172 30.54 -0.71 11.26
N ILE A 173 29.96 0.31 11.89
CA ILE A 173 30.69 1.45 12.45
C ILE A 173 31.73 1.01 13.49
N ASP A 174 32.93 1.58 13.40
CA ASP A 174 34.01 1.35 14.37
C ASP A 174 34.60 2.69 14.82
N ALA A 175 34.22 3.11 16.03
CA ALA A 175 34.67 4.37 16.61
C ALA A 175 36.18 4.39 16.87
N GLN A 176 36.79 3.25 17.18
CA GLN A 176 38.21 3.17 17.49
C GLN A 176 39.04 3.28 16.22
N LYS A 177 38.66 2.57 15.14
CA LYS A 177 39.28 2.71 13.82
C LYS A 177 39.12 4.15 13.31
N ALA A 178 37.93 4.75 13.42
CA ALA A 178 37.69 6.13 12.99
C ALA A 178 38.54 7.16 13.76
N LEU A 179 38.70 6.99 15.06
CA LEU A 179 39.50 7.88 15.90
C LEU A 179 40.99 7.79 15.56
N LYS A 180 41.48 6.57 15.31
CA LYS A 180 42.89 6.27 14.98
C LYS A 180 43.20 6.36 13.49
N ALA A 181 42.23 6.72 12.66
CA ALA A 181 42.39 6.73 11.22
C ALA A 181 43.50 7.69 10.79
N ASP A 182 44.33 7.20 9.89
CA ASP A 182 45.40 7.95 9.25
C ASP A 182 45.09 8.23 7.77
N TYR A 183 44.26 7.37 7.16
CA TYR A 183 43.84 7.46 5.77
C TYR A 183 42.31 7.36 5.71
N TYR A 184 41.74 7.81 4.59
CA TYR A 184 40.33 7.60 4.27
C TYR A 184 40.14 7.46 2.75
N LEU A 185 39.02 6.88 2.35
CA LEU A 185 38.72 6.52 0.98
C LEU A 185 37.57 7.39 0.45
N THR A 186 37.71 7.85 -0.79
CA THR A 186 36.62 8.58 -1.48
C THR A 186 36.59 8.23 -2.96
N ASP A 187 35.47 8.46 -3.62
CA ASP A 187 35.42 8.61 -5.07
C ASP A 187 36.03 9.96 -5.51
N ALA A 188 35.94 10.27 -6.81
CA ALA A 188 36.39 11.56 -7.35
C ALA A 188 35.57 12.76 -6.83
N ALA A 189 34.31 12.56 -6.45
CA ALA A 189 33.42 13.58 -5.90
C ALA A 189 33.58 13.78 -4.38
N GLY A 190 34.49 13.04 -3.73
CA GLY A 190 34.75 13.13 -2.30
C GLY A 190 33.77 12.33 -1.42
N GLN A 191 32.96 11.45 -1.99
CA GLN A 191 32.06 10.55 -1.26
C GLN A 191 32.78 9.26 -0.87
N ALA A 192 32.59 8.77 0.36
CA ALA A 192 33.15 7.49 0.82
C ALA A 192 32.35 6.27 0.34
N LYS A 193 31.86 6.32 -0.89
CA LYS A 193 31.11 5.27 -1.60
C LYS A 193 31.12 5.58 -3.10
N ILE A 194 31.06 4.55 -3.94
CA ILE A 194 31.18 4.68 -5.40
C ILE A 194 29.90 4.23 -6.07
N ASN A 195 29.14 5.17 -6.63
CA ASN A 195 27.96 4.87 -7.45
C ASN A 195 28.38 4.82 -8.92
N LEU A 196 28.42 3.63 -9.51
CA LEU A 196 28.86 3.45 -10.90
C LEU A 196 27.75 3.72 -11.93
N GLY A 197 26.48 3.79 -11.48
CA GLY A 197 25.33 3.92 -12.36
C GLY A 197 25.14 2.67 -13.23
N ASN A 198 24.72 2.86 -14.48
CA ASN A 198 24.60 1.78 -15.46
C ASN A 198 25.99 1.34 -15.94
N ILE A 199 26.26 0.04 -15.89
CA ILE A 199 27.53 -0.57 -16.29
C ILE A 199 27.31 -1.70 -17.29
N GLN A 200 28.39 -2.08 -17.97
CA GLN A 200 28.46 -3.30 -18.78
C GLN A 200 29.19 -4.39 -17.99
N ASP A 201 29.44 -5.53 -18.63
CA ASP A 201 30.15 -6.65 -18.01
C ASP A 201 31.60 -6.31 -17.63
N LYS A 202 32.19 -5.31 -18.30
CA LYS A 202 33.51 -4.76 -17.98
C LYS A 202 33.39 -3.30 -17.58
N PHE A 203 34.00 -2.95 -16.45
CA PHE A 203 33.96 -1.60 -15.89
C PHE A 203 35.21 -1.32 -15.04
N VAL A 204 35.38 -0.07 -14.63
CA VAL A 204 36.51 0.36 -13.78
C VAL A 204 35.97 0.94 -12.49
N VAL A 205 36.46 0.43 -11.36
CA VAL A 205 36.24 1.04 -10.04
C VAL A 205 37.39 2.00 -9.77
N THR A 206 37.08 3.29 -9.65
CA THR A 206 38.06 4.35 -9.37
C THR A 206 37.85 4.89 -7.96
N LEU A 207 38.91 4.97 -7.18
CA LEU A 207 38.89 5.52 -5.83
C LEU A 207 40.16 6.31 -5.51
N ASN A 208 40.07 7.14 -4.49
CA ASN A 208 41.14 7.94 -3.94
C ASN A 208 41.45 7.49 -2.51
N VAL A 209 42.72 7.18 -2.25
CA VAL A 209 43.26 7.03 -0.89
C VAL A 209 43.81 8.39 -0.47
N LYS A 210 43.27 8.97 0.60
CA LYS A 210 43.61 10.31 1.08
C LYS A 210 44.26 10.26 2.45
N ARG A 211 45.34 11.01 2.64
CA ARG A 211 45.98 11.21 3.95
C ARG A 211 45.15 12.16 4.80
N LEU A 212 45.00 11.87 6.09
CA LEU A 212 44.35 12.80 7.02
C LEU A 212 45.25 13.98 7.38
N THR A 213 46.57 13.78 7.45
CA THR A 213 47.54 14.85 7.74
C THR A 213 48.71 14.82 6.74
N LYS A 214 49.26 16.00 6.44
CA LYS A 214 50.35 16.18 5.45
C LYS A 214 51.68 15.59 5.90
N ASP A 215 51.90 15.48 7.21
CA ASP A 215 53.16 15.03 7.81
C ASP A 215 53.22 13.50 7.99
N GLN A 216 52.24 12.75 7.48
CA GLN A 216 52.29 11.28 7.53
C GLN A 216 53.39 10.73 6.64
N VAL A 217 54.23 9.90 7.24
CA VAL A 217 55.28 9.13 6.55
C VAL A 217 54.62 8.20 5.53
N PRO A 218 55.20 8.06 4.32
CA PRO A 218 54.69 7.11 3.34
C PRO A 218 54.47 5.72 3.92
N LYS A 219 53.29 5.15 3.68
CA LYS A 219 52.91 3.81 4.15
C LYS A 219 52.47 2.96 2.97
N THR A 220 52.98 1.73 2.92
CA THR A 220 52.44 0.71 2.02
C THR A 220 51.19 0.09 2.64
N LEU A 221 50.10 0.11 1.88
CA LEU A 221 48.86 -0.60 2.15
C LEU A 221 48.66 -1.66 1.07
N TYR A 222 47.77 -2.61 1.34
CA TYR A 222 47.37 -3.62 0.38
C TYR A 222 45.87 -3.53 0.18
N PHE A 223 45.41 -3.63 -1.06
CA PHE A 223 43.99 -3.58 -1.40
C PHE A 223 43.53 -4.80 -2.19
N GLN A 224 42.26 -5.16 -2.03
CA GLN A 224 41.58 -6.21 -2.77
C GLN A 224 40.16 -5.74 -3.11
N LEU A 225 39.70 -6.04 -4.32
CA LEU A 225 38.31 -5.87 -4.71
C LEU A 225 37.55 -7.19 -4.51
N ASN A 226 36.41 -7.15 -3.82
CA ASN A 226 35.48 -8.26 -3.72
C ASN A 226 34.20 -7.90 -4.48
N LEU A 227 33.85 -8.73 -5.47
CA LEU A 227 32.68 -8.56 -6.33
C LEU A 227 31.61 -9.60 -5.97
N GLY A 228 30.38 -9.13 -5.83
CA GLY A 228 29.19 -9.93 -5.68
C GLY A 228 27.99 -9.38 -6.45
N THR A 229 26.89 -10.11 -6.34
CA THR A 229 25.57 -9.79 -6.89
C THR A 229 24.49 -10.31 -5.94
N ASP A 230 23.22 -10.22 -6.32
CA ASP A 230 22.12 -10.78 -5.55
C ASP A 230 22.00 -12.30 -5.76
N LYS A 231 21.70 -13.02 -4.68
CA LYS A 231 21.33 -14.43 -4.74
C LYS A 231 19.85 -14.56 -5.09
N THR A 232 19.53 -15.45 -6.02
CA THR A 232 18.15 -15.73 -6.44
C THR A 232 17.81 -17.20 -6.27
N LYS A 233 16.54 -17.48 -6.01
CA LYS A 233 15.98 -18.83 -5.96
C LYS A 233 14.52 -18.79 -6.41
N ASP A 234 14.12 -19.74 -7.26
CA ASP A 234 12.74 -19.92 -7.73
C ASP A 234 12.09 -18.62 -8.27
N GLY A 235 12.85 -17.83 -9.04
CA GLY A 235 12.38 -16.56 -9.62
C GLY A 235 12.33 -15.37 -8.65
N HIS A 236 12.82 -15.52 -7.43
CA HIS A 236 12.82 -14.50 -6.39
C HIS A 236 14.22 -14.15 -5.91
N PHE A 237 14.41 -12.93 -5.42
CA PHE A 237 15.60 -12.56 -4.66
C PHE A 237 15.53 -13.18 -3.26
N GLU A 238 16.60 -13.84 -2.82
CA GLU A 238 16.70 -14.35 -1.44
C GLU A 238 17.08 -13.25 -0.43
N LEU A 239 17.31 -12.02 -0.89
CA LEU A 239 17.86 -10.90 -0.11
C LEU A 239 19.18 -11.27 0.59
N GLN A 240 19.98 -12.10 -0.09
CA GLN A 240 21.30 -12.55 0.34
C GLN A 240 22.33 -12.28 -0.76
N PRO A 241 23.61 -12.06 -0.40
CA PRO A 241 24.67 -11.85 -1.39
C PRO A 241 25.08 -13.16 -2.08
N LYS A 242 25.51 -13.06 -3.34
CA LYS A 242 26.19 -14.12 -4.10
C LYS A 242 27.58 -13.62 -4.48
N ALA A 243 28.64 -14.25 -3.97
CA ALA A 243 30.00 -13.92 -4.36
C ALA A 243 30.28 -14.33 -5.82
N LEU A 244 30.96 -13.47 -6.58
CA LEU A 244 31.36 -13.75 -7.95
C LEU A 244 32.87 -13.94 -8.07
N GLN A 245 33.66 -12.93 -7.69
CA GLN A 245 35.11 -12.97 -7.75
C GLN A 245 35.75 -12.05 -6.71
N SER A 246 36.99 -12.33 -6.36
CA SER A 246 37.85 -11.41 -5.62
C SER A 246 39.18 -11.26 -6.35
N SER A 247 39.71 -10.04 -6.42
CA SER A 247 41.04 -9.82 -6.98
C SER A 247 42.12 -10.38 -6.06
N GLU A 248 43.34 -10.56 -6.56
CA GLU A 248 44.50 -10.71 -5.67
C GLU A 248 44.72 -9.41 -4.86
N TRP A 249 45.40 -9.55 -3.71
CA TRP A 249 45.86 -8.40 -2.94
C TRP A 249 46.98 -7.68 -3.70
N GLN A 250 46.83 -6.36 -3.87
CA GLN A 250 47.77 -5.51 -4.57
C GLN A 250 48.37 -4.48 -3.62
N ALA A 251 49.68 -4.25 -3.71
CA ALA A 251 50.36 -3.26 -2.88
C ALA A 251 50.24 -1.85 -3.48
N ILE A 252 50.04 -0.86 -2.62
CA ILE A 252 50.14 0.56 -2.97
C ILE A 252 50.90 1.31 -1.89
N THR A 253 51.86 2.14 -2.29
CA THR A 253 52.58 3.02 -1.36
C THR A 253 51.99 4.42 -1.44
N ILE A 254 51.44 4.89 -0.33
CA ILE A 254 50.83 6.22 -0.25
C ILE A 254 51.92 7.26 -0.02
N THR A 255 52.25 8.04 -1.04
CA THR A 255 53.32 9.06 -1.00
C THR A 255 52.78 10.49 -1.10
N ASN A 256 51.66 10.66 -1.79
CA ASN A 256 51.00 11.94 -2.04
C ASN A 256 49.81 12.17 -1.08
N ASP A 257 49.30 13.41 -1.04
CA ASP A 257 48.09 13.75 -0.25
C ASP A 257 46.88 12.94 -0.72
N VAL A 258 46.85 12.62 -2.01
CA VAL A 258 45.85 11.78 -2.67
C VAL A 258 46.57 10.82 -3.63
N GLU A 259 46.30 9.53 -3.53
CA GLU A 259 46.67 8.53 -4.54
C GLU A 259 45.40 7.95 -5.16
N GLU A 260 45.29 7.98 -6.48
CA GLU A 260 44.17 7.38 -7.23
C GLU A 260 44.48 5.93 -7.57
N ILE A 261 43.46 5.06 -7.42
CA ILE A 261 43.50 3.66 -7.81
C ILE A 261 42.38 3.42 -8.82
N GLN A 262 42.73 2.73 -9.91
CA GLN A 262 41.78 2.26 -10.91
C GLN A 262 41.86 0.73 -10.99
N ILE A 263 40.74 0.06 -10.71
CA ILE A 263 40.64 -1.40 -10.72
C ILE A 263 39.72 -1.81 -11.86
N ALA A 264 40.29 -2.43 -12.89
CA ALA A 264 39.50 -3.00 -13.98
C ALA A 264 38.82 -4.30 -13.50
N VAL A 265 37.51 -4.39 -13.75
CA VAL A 265 36.67 -5.56 -13.41
C VAL A 265 36.13 -6.15 -14.69
N ASP A 266 36.24 -7.48 -14.82
CA ASP A 266 35.62 -8.25 -15.91
C ASP A 266 34.69 -9.29 -15.28
N ALA A 267 33.38 -9.09 -15.45
CA ALA A 267 32.33 -9.99 -14.99
C ALA A 267 31.66 -10.75 -16.15
N SER A 268 32.24 -10.71 -17.36
CA SER A 268 31.63 -11.29 -18.57
C SER A 268 31.36 -12.79 -18.45
N ALA A 269 32.17 -13.51 -17.67
CA ALA A 269 32.00 -14.94 -17.43
C ALA A 269 30.69 -15.30 -16.71
N TYR A 270 30.10 -14.37 -15.97
CA TYR A 270 28.87 -14.59 -15.19
C TYR A 270 27.61 -14.11 -15.90
N ALA A 271 27.76 -13.31 -16.96
CA ALA A 271 26.64 -12.55 -17.52
C ALA A 271 25.51 -13.43 -18.08
N ALA A 272 25.85 -14.55 -18.73
CA ALA A 272 24.85 -15.44 -19.31
C ALA A 272 23.94 -16.07 -18.23
N ASP A 273 24.52 -16.58 -17.15
CA ASP A 273 23.77 -17.21 -16.06
C ASP A 273 22.99 -16.17 -15.26
N LEU A 274 23.59 -15.02 -14.97
CA LEU A 274 22.93 -13.95 -14.23
C LEU A 274 21.77 -13.32 -15.02
N LEU A 275 21.86 -13.19 -16.35
CA LEU A 275 20.73 -12.73 -17.17
C LEU A 275 19.61 -13.76 -17.26
N LYS A 276 19.90 -15.04 -17.07
CA LYS A 276 18.86 -16.07 -16.98
C LYS A 276 18.08 -15.97 -15.67
N GLU A 277 18.79 -15.68 -14.57
CA GLU A 277 18.19 -15.49 -13.23
C GLU A 277 17.49 -14.12 -13.10
N MET A 278 18.08 -13.07 -13.69
CA MET A 278 17.68 -11.67 -13.55
C MET A 278 17.62 -10.99 -14.94
N PRO A 279 16.55 -11.24 -15.72
CA PRO A 279 16.49 -10.87 -17.14
C PRO A 279 16.48 -9.36 -17.42
N ASN A 280 16.03 -8.56 -16.46
CA ASN A 280 15.97 -7.10 -16.59
C ASN A 280 17.26 -6.40 -16.14
N GLY A 281 18.32 -7.15 -15.85
CA GLY A 281 19.59 -6.64 -15.32
C GLY A 281 19.73 -6.88 -13.82
N TYR A 282 20.95 -6.69 -13.33
CA TYR A 282 21.34 -7.05 -11.96
C TYR A 282 22.43 -6.14 -11.43
N PHE A 283 22.57 -6.08 -10.11
CA PHE A 283 23.66 -5.35 -9.47
C PHE A 283 24.99 -6.11 -9.56
N LEU A 284 26.06 -5.39 -9.87
CA LEU A 284 27.44 -5.82 -9.66
C LEU A 284 28.08 -4.86 -8.67
N GLU A 285 28.39 -5.36 -7.48
CA GLU A 285 28.68 -4.53 -6.33
C GLU A 285 29.61 -5.23 -5.34
N GLY A 286 30.07 -4.49 -4.33
CA GLY A 286 30.89 -5.03 -3.28
C GLY A 286 31.78 -3.97 -2.67
N PHE A 287 33.00 -4.36 -2.31
CA PHE A 287 33.93 -3.52 -1.56
C PHE A 287 35.32 -3.55 -2.17
N VAL A 288 36.01 -2.41 -2.12
CA VAL A 288 37.47 -2.37 -2.18
C VAL A 288 37.97 -2.27 -0.74
N ARG A 289 38.62 -3.33 -0.27
CA ARG A 289 39.10 -3.49 1.11
C ARG A 289 40.58 -3.24 1.19
N PHE A 290 41.04 -2.68 2.31
CA PHE A 290 42.43 -2.38 2.58
C PHE A 290 42.91 -3.05 3.86
N THR A 291 44.16 -3.50 3.86
CA THR A 291 44.89 -3.93 5.05
C THR A 291 46.31 -3.33 5.05
N ASP A 292 46.92 -3.22 6.22
CA ASP A 292 48.35 -2.88 6.34
C ASP A 292 49.23 -4.12 6.60
N ASN A 293 48.62 -5.31 6.67
CA ASN A 293 49.33 -6.56 6.96
C ASN A 293 48.68 -7.75 6.23
N LEU A 294 49.38 -8.32 5.25
CA LEU A 294 48.89 -9.45 4.45
C LEU A 294 48.82 -10.78 5.21
N ASP A 295 49.53 -10.93 6.32
CA ASP A 295 49.52 -12.17 7.11
C ASP A 295 48.24 -12.25 7.96
N ARG A 296 47.82 -11.12 8.54
CA ARG A 296 46.61 -11.04 9.37
C ARG A 296 45.35 -10.73 8.57
N GLN A 297 45.48 -9.93 7.51
CA GLN A 297 44.38 -9.46 6.64
C GLN A 297 43.22 -8.78 7.40
N ASP A 298 43.52 -8.24 8.58
CA ASP A 298 42.60 -7.40 9.34
C ASP A 298 42.19 -6.20 8.47
N GLU A 299 40.89 -5.95 8.33
CA GLU A 299 40.39 -4.84 7.53
C GLU A 299 40.69 -3.50 8.20
N LEU A 300 41.54 -2.70 7.57
CA LEU A 300 41.86 -1.34 8.00
C LEU A 300 40.81 -0.34 7.53
N MET A 301 40.46 -0.41 6.25
CA MET A 301 39.44 0.44 5.62
C MET A 301 38.73 -0.31 4.50
N SER A 302 37.53 0.13 4.14
CA SER A 302 36.85 -0.32 2.93
C SER A 302 36.02 0.80 2.31
N ILE A 303 35.77 0.70 1.01
CA ILE A 303 34.83 1.58 0.30
C ILE A 303 33.85 0.73 -0.50
N PRO A 304 32.53 0.91 -0.31
CA PRO A 304 31.54 0.21 -1.10
C PRO A 304 31.45 0.78 -2.51
N PHE A 305 31.20 -0.09 -3.49
CA PHE A 305 30.80 0.29 -4.83
C PHE A 305 29.56 -0.49 -5.25
N SER A 306 28.73 0.11 -6.11
CA SER A 306 27.59 -0.57 -6.73
C SER A 306 27.33 0.02 -8.11
N GLY A 307 27.11 -0.86 -9.08
CA GLY A 307 26.67 -0.54 -10.43
C GLY A 307 25.57 -1.50 -10.87
N PHE A 308 24.70 -1.03 -11.76
CA PHE A 308 23.64 -1.84 -12.33
C PHE A 308 24.01 -2.28 -13.74
N ARG A 309 24.17 -3.58 -13.96
CA ARG A 309 24.39 -4.16 -15.29
C ARG A 309 23.06 -4.15 -16.04
N GLY A 310 22.83 -3.10 -16.82
CA GLY A 310 21.60 -2.88 -17.56
C GLY A 310 21.22 -1.40 -17.60
N ASP A 311 19.93 -1.13 -17.74
CA ASP A 311 19.38 0.23 -17.71
C ASP A 311 18.48 0.41 -16.48
N PHE A 312 19.07 0.80 -15.35
CA PHE A 312 18.35 0.96 -14.09
C PHE A 312 17.22 1.99 -14.22
N ALA A 313 17.46 3.09 -14.94
CA ALA A 313 16.50 4.17 -15.05
C ALA A 313 15.20 3.71 -15.72
N ASN A 314 15.32 2.84 -16.73
CA ASN A 314 14.21 2.39 -17.56
C ASN A 314 13.69 0.97 -17.23
N LEU A 315 14.02 0.41 -16.04
CA LEU A 315 13.33 -0.79 -15.55
C LEU A 315 11.81 -0.58 -15.53
N PRO A 316 11.00 -1.60 -15.88
CA PRO A 316 9.54 -1.54 -15.80
C PRO A 316 9.10 -1.00 -14.43
N ALA A 317 8.32 0.07 -14.44
CA ALA A 317 7.85 0.69 -13.22
C ALA A 317 6.47 0.22 -12.80
N LEU A 318 5.68 -0.30 -13.73
CA LEU A 318 4.33 -0.81 -13.51
C LEU A 318 4.36 -2.34 -13.53
N ASP A 319 3.61 -2.97 -12.63
CA ASP A 319 3.36 -4.41 -12.68
C ASP A 319 2.50 -4.75 -13.90
N THR A 320 2.71 -5.93 -14.45
CA THR A 320 2.04 -6.35 -15.68
C THR A 320 0.53 -6.39 -15.45
N PRO A 321 -0.31 -5.87 -16.39
CA PRO A 321 -1.75 -5.96 -16.26
C PRO A 321 -2.22 -7.40 -16.05
N ILE A 322 -3.22 -7.61 -15.19
CA ILE A 322 -3.69 -8.94 -14.81
C ILE A 322 -4.18 -9.76 -16.01
N TYR A 323 -4.64 -9.07 -17.06
CA TYR A 323 -5.06 -9.64 -18.34
C TYR A 323 -3.97 -10.46 -19.05
N ASP A 324 -2.71 -10.28 -18.68
CA ASP A 324 -1.53 -10.91 -19.28
C ASP A 324 -0.96 -12.01 -18.40
N THR A 325 -1.36 -12.04 -17.13
CA THR A 325 -0.75 -12.86 -16.09
C THR A 325 -1.75 -13.72 -15.35
N LEU A 326 -2.95 -13.98 -15.90
CA LEU A 326 -4.00 -14.77 -15.25
C LEU A 326 -3.50 -16.06 -14.60
N GLU A 327 -2.70 -16.86 -15.32
CA GLU A 327 -2.14 -18.12 -14.81
C GLU A 327 -0.98 -17.91 -13.82
N ALA A 328 -0.13 -16.90 -14.06
CA ALA A 328 1.04 -16.62 -13.22
C ALA A 328 0.69 -15.86 -11.93
N GLY A 329 -0.42 -15.11 -11.94
CA GLY A 329 -0.75 -14.06 -10.98
C GLY A 329 -0.03 -12.74 -11.21
N ALA A 330 -0.49 -11.70 -10.54
CA ALA A 330 0.25 -10.46 -10.31
C ALA A 330 1.20 -10.61 -9.11
N PHE A 331 2.10 -9.65 -8.90
CA PHE A 331 3.10 -9.74 -7.82
C PHE A 331 2.48 -9.92 -6.43
N TYR A 332 1.37 -9.20 -6.14
CA TYR A 332 0.67 -9.25 -4.86
C TYR A 332 -0.49 -10.22 -4.82
N GLN A 333 -0.85 -10.84 -5.94
CA GLN A 333 -2.09 -11.57 -6.04
C GLN A 333 -2.02 -12.72 -7.05
N LYS A 334 -2.12 -13.94 -6.53
CA LYS A 334 -2.41 -15.11 -7.36
C LYS A 334 -3.90 -15.26 -7.53
N LEU A 335 -4.31 -15.71 -8.71
CA LEU A 335 -5.71 -16.02 -8.97
C LEU A 335 -5.94 -17.52 -8.84
N GLU A 336 -7.08 -17.87 -8.27
CA GLU A 336 -7.57 -19.25 -8.26
C GLU A 336 -8.24 -19.53 -9.59
N LYS A 337 -7.89 -20.65 -10.22
CA LYS A 337 -8.55 -21.11 -11.44
C LYS A 337 -9.67 -22.05 -11.06
N ASP A 338 -10.86 -21.78 -11.57
CA ASP A 338 -11.96 -22.72 -11.53
C ASP A 338 -11.74 -23.79 -12.62
N ASP A 339 -11.62 -25.04 -12.19
CA ASP A 339 -11.37 -26.18 -13.08
C ASP A 339 -12.56 -26.51 -13.98
N GLU A 340 -13.79 -26.17 -13.59
CA GLU A 340 -15.00 -26.45 -14.37
C GLU A 340 -15.18 -25.46 -15.51
N THR A 341 -15.06 -24.17 -15.20
CA THR A 341 -15.26 -23.10 -16.20
C THR A 341 -13.97 -22.70 -16.92
N GLY A 342 -12.81 -23.02 -16.35
CA GLY A 342 -11.50 -22.58 -16.83
C GLY A 342 -11.23 -21.09 -16.58
N LYS A 343 -12.10 -20.39 -15.86
CA LYS A 343 -11.99 -18.96 -15.52
C LYS A 343 -11.21 -18.76 -14.23
N TYR A 344 -10.78 -17.53 -13.98
CA TYR A 344 -10.01 -17.15 -12.81
C TYR A 344 -10.83 -16.28 -11.86
N LEU A 345 -10.87 -16.64 -10.59
CA LEU A 345 -11.60 -15.95 -9.54
C LEU A 345 -10.82 -14.72 -9.05
N LEU A 346 -11.48 -13.57 -9.02
CA LEU A 346 -10.97 -12.37 -8.36
C LEU A 346 -11.42 -12.36 -6.88
N PRO A 347 -10.57 -11.89 -5.96
CA PRO A 347 -10.93 -11.67 -4.56
C PRO A 347 -12.07 -10.66 -4.42
N GLU A 348 -12.90 -10.86 -3.39
CA GLU A 348 -14.13 -10.10 -3.13
C GLU A 348 -13.89 -8.59 -2.88
N LYS A 349 -12.71 -8.18 -2.39
CA LYS A 349 -12.37 -6.77 -2.10
C LYS A 349 -10.90 -6.46 -2.41
N ASP A 350 -10.65 -5.24 -2.90
CA ASP A 350 -9.32 -4.64 -3.11
C ASP A 350 -8.32 -5.52 -3.88
N SER A 351 -8.68 -5.89 -5.12
CA SER A 351 -7.74 -6.58 -6.02
C SER A 351 -6.47 -5.76 -6.23
N LYS A 352 -5.31 -6.31 -5.83
CA LYS A 352 -3.97 -5.69 -5.89
C LYS A 352 -3.32 -6.00 -7.23
N VAL A 353 -3.96 -5.52 -8.29
CA VAL A 353 -3.58 -5.83 -9.67
C VAL A 353 -3.57 -4.57 -10.53
N THR A 354 -2.72 -4.55 -11.57
CA THR A 354 -2.82 -3.53 -12.60
C THR A 354 -3.99 -3.88 -13.54
N ALA A 355 -4.97 -3.00 -13.66
CA ALA A 355 -6.20 -3.21 -14.43
C ALA A 355 -6.89 -1.88 -14.79
N LEU A 356 -7.93 -1.97 -15.64
CA LEU A 356 -8.94 -0.93 -15.76
C LEU A 356 -10.13 -1.28 -14.87
N VAL A 357 -10.67 -0.28 -14.19
CA VAL A 357 -11.87 -0.42 -13.36
C VAL A 357 -12.99 0.48 -13.87
N SER A 358 -14.21 0.07 -13.56
CA SER A 358 -15.46 0.76 -13.88
C SER A 358 -16.47 0.49 -12.76
N VAL A 359 -17.64 1.11 -12.84
CA VAL A 359 -18.78 0.78 -11.98
C VAL A 359 -19.77 -0.11 -12.74
N ALA A 360 -20.25 -1.17 -12.09
CA ALA A 360 -21.40 -1.95 -12.52
C ALA A 360 -22.60 -1.57 -11.65
N THR A 361 -23.59 -0.93 -12.29
CA THR A 361 -24.82 -0.44 -11.64
C THR A 361 -26.00 -1.29 -12.11
N PRO A 362 -26.74 -1.95 -11.22
CA PRO A 362 -27.92 -2.74 -11.61
C PRO A 362 -29.00 -1.90 -12.32
N TYR A 363 -29.89 -2.56 -13.07
CA TYR A 363 -30.80 -1.87 -14.00
C TYR A 363 -31.70 -0.83 -13.33
N PHE A 364 -32.35 -1.14 -12.20
CA PHE A 364 -33.30 -0.21 -11.59
C PHE A 364 -32.57 1.01 -11.03
N LEU A 365 -31.47 0.80 -10.30
CA LEU A 365 -30.60 1.89 -9.87
C LEU A 365 -30.04 2.72 -11.04
N ALA A 366 -29.75 2.08 -12.18
CA ALA A 366 -29.28 2.78 -13.37
C ALA A 366 -30.36 3.69 -13.98
N GLN A 367 -31.63 3.29 -13.95
CA GLN A 367 -32.75 4.16 -14.37
C GLN A 367 -32.93 5.37 -13.43
N GLU A 368 -32.85 5.15 -12.11
CA GLU A 368 -32.92 6.22 -11.10
C GLU A 368 -31.75 7.22 -11.28
N THR A 369 -30.54 6.69 -11.43
CA THR A 369 -29.32 7.49 -11.68
C THR A 369 -29.47 8.35 -12.93
N LYS A 370 -29.99 7.77 -14.01
CA LYS A 370 -30.22 8.49 -15.27
C LYS A 370 -31.31 9.56 -15.17
N ALA A 371 -32.29 9.36 -14.28
CA ALA A 371 -33.33 10.34 -13.97
C ALA A 371 -32.82 11.46 -13.05
N GLY A 372 -31.63 11.33 -12.47
CA GLY A 372 -31.06 12.25 -11.48
C GLY A 372 -31.65 12.08 -10.08
N GLU A 373 -32.23 10.92 -9.79
CA GLU A 373 -32.80 10.57 -8.49
C GLU A 373 -31.69 10.02 -7.57
N ILE A 374 -31.73 10.42 -6.29
CA ILE A 374 -30.80 9.93 -5.26
C ILE A 374 -31.60 9.01 -4.34
N ASN A 375 -31.30 7.72 -4.38
CA ASN A 375 -31.94 6.72 -3.54
C ASN A 375 -31.01 6.30 -2.40
N GLU A 376 -30.99 7.07 -1.30
CA GLU A 376 -30.13 6.81 -0.13
C GLU A 376 -30.50 5.52 0.62
N LEU A 377 -31.69 4.95 0.35
CA LEU A 377 -32.24 3.74 0.95
C LEU A 377 -32.54 2.65 -0.09
N GLY A 378 -31.92 2.73 -1.27
CA GLY A 378 -32.20 1.81 -2.38
C GLY A 378 -31.80 0.36 -2.08
N ALA A 379 -32.55 -0.59 -2.63
CA ALA A 379 -32.29 -2.03 -2.47
C ALA A 379 -31.04 -2.52 -3.22
N GLU A 380 -30.45 -1.68 -4.07
CA GLU A 380 -29.32 -2.00 -4.93
C GLU A 380 -28.18 -0.99 -4.74
N ALA A 381 -26.94 -1.43 -4.95
CA ALA A 381 -25.77 -0.58 -4.95
C ALA A 381 -24.88 -0.85 -6.16
N GLY A 382 -24.32 0.22 -6.73
CA GLY A 382 -23.27 0.12 -7.73
C GLY A 382 -22.00 -0.48 -7.14
N ARG A 383 -21.32 -1.36 -7.89
CA ARG A 383 -20.09 -2.02 -7.45
C ARG A 383 -18.93 -1.66 -8.37
N ASN A 384 -17.76 -1.40 -7.80
CA ASN A 384 -16.54 -1.29 -8.58
C ASN A 384 -16.17 -2.67 -9.16
N ILE A 385 -15.97 -2.73 -10.47
CA ILE A 385 -15.58 -3.94 -11.19
C ILE A 385 -14.27 -3.71 -11.93
N ILE A 386 -13.53 -4.79 -12.18
CA ILE A 386 -12.44 -4.79 -13.16
C ILE A 386 -13.06 -4.99 -14.54
N LEU A 387 -12.73 -4.15 -15.52
CA LEU A 387 -13.25 -4.35 -16.87
C LEU A 387 -12.74 -5.66 -17.48
N GLY A 388 -13.65 -6.36 -18.17
CA GLY A 388 -13.42 -7.70 -18.70
C GLY A 388 -13.80 -8.84 -17.75
N THR A 389 -14.36 -8.53 -16.58
CA THR A 389 -14.92 -9.53 -15.65
C THR A 389 -16.40 -9.81 -15.91
N GLU A 390 -16.85 -10.95 -15.39
CA GLU A 390 -18.24 -11.34 -15.31
C GLU A 390 -18.58 -11.66 -13.85
N ALA A 391 -19.80 -11.36 -13.41
CA ALA A 391 -20.27 -11.75 -12.08
C ALA A 391 -20.35 -13.28 -11.97
N PHE A 392 -19.90 -13.81 -10.83
CA PHE A 392 -19.92 -15.22 -10.45
C PHE A 392 -20.62 -15.40 -9.10
N GLU A 393 -21.04 -16.64 -8.79
CA GLU A 393 -21.77 -16.97 -7.56
C GLU A 393 -21.10 -16.38 -6.30
N GLY A 394 -21.90 -15.79 -5.40
CA GLY A 394 -21.42 -15.25 -4.12
C GLY A 394 -20.63 -13.94 -4.23
N GLU A 395 -21.05 -13.00 -5.10
CA GLU A 395 -20.47 -11.66 -5.30
C GLU A 395 -19.03 -11.60 -5.84
N ARG A 396 -18.40 -12.74 -6.18
CA ARG A 396 -17.07 -12.74 -6.79
C ARG A 396 -17.14 -12.47 -8.28
N ASP A 397 -16.16 -11.74 -8.79
CA ASP A 397 -15.97 -11.56 -10.23
C ASP A 397 -15.03 -12.64 -10.77
N VAL A 398 -15.32 -13.14 -11.97
CA VAL A 398 -14.41 -14.03 -12.72
C VAL A 398 -13.87 -13.34 -13.97
N ILE A 399 -12.65 -13.70 -14.34
CA ILE A 399 -12.02 -13.26 -15.59
C ILE A 399 -11.57 -14.44 -16.42
N ALA A 400 -11.84 -14.38 -17.72
CA ALA A 400 -11.42 -15.40 -18.69
C ALA A 400 -10.23 -14.89 -19.52
N PRO A 401 -9.39 -15.79 -20.08
CA PRO A 401 -8.40 -15.41 -21.07
C PRO A 401 -9.04 -14.70 -22.27
N MET A 402 -8.61 -13.47 -22.55
CA MET A 402 -9.14 -12.66 -23.64
C MET A 402 -8.27 -12.83 -24.90
N ALA A 403 -8.87 -13.33 -25.99
CA ALA A 403 -8.18 -13.42 -27.29
C ALA A 403 -7.82 -12.04 -27.84
N GLU A 404 -8.75 -11.09 -27.72
CA GLU A 404 -8.54 -9.67 -28.02
C GLU A 404 -8.84 -8.84 -26.76
N ARG A 405 -7.86 -8.08 -26.27
CA ARG A 405 -7.98 -7.24 -25.06
C ARG A 405 -8.69 -5.93 -25.36
N ILE A 406 -9.95 -6.02 -25.71
CA ILE A 406 -10.83 -4.87 -25.98
C ILE A 406 -11.80 -4.76 -24.80
N PHE A 407 -11.74 -3.64 -24.10
CA PHE A 407 -12.62 -3.32 -22.97
C PHE A 407 -13.79 -2.47 -23.44
N GLN A 408 -14.95 -2.64 -22.85
CA GLN A 408 -16.19 -2.00 -23.32
C GLN A 408 -16.75 -1.04 -22.27
N ILE A 409 -17.21 0.12 -22.74
CA ILE A 409 -17.97 1.09 -21.95
C ILE A 409 -19.15 1.67 -22.75
N SER A 410 -20.13 2.17 -22.01
CA SER A 410 -21.35 2.81 -22.53
C SER A 410 -21.60 4.14 -21.80
N PRO A 411 -20.88 5.23 -22.14
CA PRO A 411 -20.99 6.55 -21.50
C PRO A 411 -22.34 7.21 -21.83
N ASN A 412 -23.40 6.77 -21.17
CA ASN A 412 -24.80 7.14 -21.44
C ASN A 412 -25.48 7.81 -20.23
N GLY A 413 -24.78 7.91 -19.10
CA GLY A 413 -25.20 8.63 -17.89
C GLY A 413 -26.04 7.81 -16.91
N ASP A 414 -26.11 6.49 -17.06
CA ASP A 414 -26.86 5.58 -16.18
C ASP A 414 -26.00 5.01 -15.02
N GLY A 415 -24.73 5.40 -14.94
CA GLY A 415 -23.79 4.94 -13.93
C GLY A 415 -23.29 3.50 -14.14
N HIS A 416 -23.76 2.78 -15.16
CA HIS A 416 -23.31 1.44 -15.50
C HIS A 416 -22.31 1.50 -16.65
N LYS A 417 -21.04 1.22 -16.34
CA LYS A 417 -19.94 1.26 -17.34
C LYS A 417 -19.83 2.58 -18.10
N ASP A 418 -20.13 3.69 -17.41
CA ASP A 418 -20.03 5.03 -17.96
C ASP A 418 -18.58 5.53 -18.08
N SER A 419 -17.67 5.02 -17.24
CA SER A 419 -16.30 5.49 -17.16
C SER A 419 -15.29 4.36 -17.04
N ILE A 420 -14.04 4.68 -17.38
CA ILE A 420 -12.88 3.84 -17.07
C ILE A 420 -11.91 4.60 -16.20
N LEU A 421 -11.30 3.90 -15.25
CA LEU A 421 -10.26 4.43 -14.38
C LEU A 421 -9.07 3.48 -14.34
N PHE A 422 -7.86 4.02 -14.31
CA PHE A 422 -6.66 3.22 -14.18
C PHE A 422 -6.40 2.79 -12.74
N HIS A 423 -6.33 1.49 -12.53
CA HIS A 423 -5.84 0.86 -11.31
C HIS A 423 -4.43 0.31 -11.59
N GLY A 424 -3.40 0.79 -10.90
CA GLY A 424 -2.01 0.46 -11.20
C GLY A 424 -1.17 0.10 -9.98
N ILE A 425 -0.48 -1.04 -10.05
CA ILE A 425 0.52 -1.45 -9.05
C ILE A 425 1.90 -1.03 -9.54
N PHE A 426 2.45 0.03 -8.95
CA PHE A 426 3.79 0.51 -9.31
C PHE A 426 4.89 -0.20 -8.51
N LEU A 427 5.78 -0.90 -9.20
CA LEU A 427 6.99 -1.54 -8.65
C LEU A 427 8.08 -0.51 -8.29
N ARG A 428 8.02 0.68 -8.89
CA ARG A 428 9.00 1.76 -8.73
C ARG A 428 8.30 3.09 -8.48
N ASN A 429 8.99 4.03 -7.84
CA ASN A 429 8.46 5.39 -7.72
C ASN A 429 8.36 6.02 -9.11
N VAL A 430 7.23 6.64 -9.39
CA VAL A 430 6.94 7.30 -10.67
C VAL A 430 6.38 8.70 -10.46
N LYS A 431 6.50 9.51 -11.50
CA LYS A 431 5.91 10.83 -11.65
C LYS A 431 5.20 10.91 -13.00
N ASP A 432 4.51 12.03 -13.23
CA ASP A 432 3.88 12.35 -14.51
C ASP A 432 2.86 11.29 -14.96
N ILE A 433 2.17 10.65 -13.99
CA ILE A 433 1.11 9.66 -14.25
C ILE A 433 -0.09 10.39 -14.82
N LYS A 434 -0.50 10.06 -16.04
CA LYS A 434 -1.70 10.58 -16.69
C LYS A 434 -2.29 9.58 -17.68
N ALA A 435 -3.56 9.76 -18.00
CA ALA A 435 -4.24 9.07 -19.06
C ALA A 435 -4.42 9.98 -20.28
N GLN A 436 -4.37 9.37 -21.47
CA GLN A 436 -4.70 9.97 -22.76
C GLN A 436 -5.67 9.04 -23.48
N VAL A 437 -6.64 9.61 -24.17
CA VAL A 437 -7.52 8.86 -25.08
C VAL A 437 -7.17 9.27 -26.49
N LEU A 438 -6.87 8.28 -27.32
CA LEU A 438 -6.59 8.46 -28.74
C LEU A 438 -7.71 7.82 -29.56
N ASP A 439 -8.13 8.47 -30.64
CA ASP A 439 -9.02 7.86 -31.62
C ASP A 439 -8.33 6.74 -32.41
N LYS A 440 -9.10 6.07 -33.29
CA LYS A 440 -8.61 4.99 -34.16
C LYS A 440 -7.43 5.39 -35.07
N ASP A 441 -7.25 6.68 -35.34
CA ASP A 441 -6.19 7.23 -36.19
C ASP A 441 -4.98 7.72 -35.35
N GLY A 442 -5.04 7.55 -34.02
CA GLY A 442 -3.99 7.92 -33.07
C GLY A 442 -4.00 9.40 -32.67
N LYS A 443 -5.07 10.14 -32.98
CA LYS A 443 -5.20 11.56 -32.62
C LYS A 443 -5.73 11.67 -31.18
N LEU A 444 -5.16 12.60 -30.42
CA LEU A 444 -5.59 12.89 -29.05
C LEU A 444 -7.02 13.43 -29.01
N VAL A 445 -7.87 12.81 -28.19
CA VAL A 445 -9.27 13.15 -27.95
C VAL A 445 -9.45 13.74 -26.55
N TRP A 446 -8.75 13.19 -25.56
CA TRP A 446 -8.82 13.61 -24.17
C TRP A 446 -7.48 13.35 -23.45
N GLU A 447 -7.15 14.17 -22.46
CA GLU A 447 -5.97 14.01 -21.61
C GLU A 447 -6.32 14.41 -20.17
N SER A 448 -5.82 13.62 -19.23
CA SER A 448 -5.99 13.86 -17.81
C SER A 448 -4.94 14.78 -17.20
N SER A 449 -5.22 15.27 -15.98
CA SER A 449 -4.18 15.88 -15.15
C SER A 449 -3.11 14.86 -14.72
N THR A 450 -1.94 15.34 -14.31
CA THR A 450 -0.80 14.50 -13.89
C THR A 450 -0.70 14.35 -12.38
N VAL A 451 -0.36 13.14 -11.92
CA VAL A 451 -0.01 12.88 -10.51
C VAL A 451 1.33 12.13 -10.39
N ALA A 452 1.81 11.94 -9.16
CA ALA A 452 3.00 11.14 -8.86
C ALA A 452 2.69 10.17 -7.71
N THR A 453 3.36 9.02 -7.69
CA THR A 453 3.18 8.04 -6.61
C THR A 453 4.49 7.35 -6.23
N ARG A 454 4.50 6.76 -5.04
CA ARG A 454 5.58 5.88 -4.62
C ARG A 454 5.29 4.46 -5.07
N LYS A 455 6.32 3.63 -5.14
CA LYS A 455 6.13 2.19 -5.33
C LYS A 455 5.18 1.64 -4.26
N TYR A 456 4.35 0.70 -4.67
CA TYR A 456 3.61 -0.17 -3.77
C TYR A 456 4.62 -1.19 -3.23
N PHE A 457 5.18 -0.94 -2.05
CA PHE A 457 6.33 -1.69 -1.53
C PHE A 457 5.95 -2.82 -0.57
N GLN A 458 4.74 -2.78 -0.03
CA GLN A 458 4.24 -3.77 0.91
C GLN A 458 2.72 -3.77 0.89
N ASP A 459 2.16 -4.95 1.07
CA ASP A 459 0.75 -5.16 1.31
C ASP A 459 0.50 -5.11 2.83
N LEU A 460 0.05 -3.96 3.34
CA LEU A 460 -0.28 -3.74 4.75
C LEU A 460 -1.76 -3.37 4.87
N ASP A 461 -2.45 -3.89 5.88
CA ASP A 461 -3.82 -3.48 6.20
C ASP A 461 -3.92 -1.97 6.45
N GLU A 462 -4.96 -1.37 5.85
CA GLU A 462 -5.54 -0.01 5.81
C GLU A 462 -4.71 1.24 6.18
N SER A 463 -3.72 1.15 7.05
CA SER A 463 -2.91 2.24 7.59
C SER A 463 -1.81 2.77 6.64
N ALA A 464 -1.51 2.07 5.54
CA ALA A 464 -0.38 2.39 4.67
C ALA A 464 -0.75 2.89 3.25
N LYS A 465 -2.05 3.11 2.96
CA LYS A 465 -2.64 3.42 1.63
C LYS A 465 -1.67 4.09 0.64
N VAL A 466 -0.87 3.28 -0.05
CA VAL A 466 -0.19 3.71 -1.27
C VAL A 466 -1.26 3.69 -2.36
N MET A 467 -1.46 4.83 -3.02
CA MET A 467 -2.47 4.98 -4.07
C MET A 467 -2.22 3.97 -5.19
N HIS A 468 -3.21 3.11 -5.43
CA HIS A 468 -3.28 2.16 -6.54
C HIS A 468 -4.48 2.42 -7.46
N ARG A 469 -5.48 3.19 -7.00
CA ARG A 469 -6.48 3.84 -7.85
C ARG A 469 -6.04 5.27 -8.17
N PHE A 470 -6.15 5.66 -9.43
CA PHE A 470 -5.74 6.98 -9.91
C PHE A 470 -6.96 7.75 -10.40
N GLU A 471 -7.70 8.37 -9.49
CA GLU A 471 -8.93 9.13 -9.79
C GLU A 471 -8.73 10.22 -10.84
N ASN A 472 -7.52 10.81 -10.91
CA ASN A 472 -7.20 11.77 -11.96
C ASN A 472 -7.27 11.19 -13.37
N THR A 473 -7.26 9.87 -13.54
CA THR A 473 -7.24 9.18 -14.84
C THR A 473 -8.61 8.72 -15.31
N GLU A 474 -9.68 9.00 -14.55
CA GLU A 474 -11.02 8.63 -14.92
C GLU A 474 -11.44 9.30 -16.25
N TRP A 475 -11.94 8.50 -17.18
CA TRP A 475 -12.48 8.96 -18.44
C TRP A 475 -13.91 8.45 -18.64
N SER A 476 -14.86 9.37 -18.72
CA SER A 476 -16.31 9.13 -18.85
C SER A 476 -16.81 9.22 -20.30
N GLY A 477 -15.96 8.90 -21.27
CA GLY A 477 -16.35 8.97 -22.69
C GLY A 477 -16.48 10.38 -23.25
N GLN A 478 -15.83 11.38 -22.65
CA GLN A 478 -15.87 12.78 -23.11
C GLN A 478 -14.58 13.20 -23.83
N SER A 479 -14.69 14.12 -24.80
CA SER A 479 -13.56 14.81 -25.41
C SER A 479 -13.00 15.91 -24.49
N SER A 480 -11.88 16.52 -24.86
CA SER A 480 -11.35 17.71 -24.18
C SER A 480 -12.30 18.92 -24.20
N ASP A 481 -13.31 18.92 -25.07
CA ASP A 481 -14.34 19.97 -25.15
C ASP A 481 -15.63 19.59 -24.38
N ASN A 482 -15.58 18.52 -23.57
CA ASN A 482 -16.71 17.94 -22.82
C ASN A 482 -17.86 17.44 -23.70
N GLU A 483 -17.58 17.07 -24.95
CA GLU A 483 -18.54 16.42 -25.84
C GLU A 483 -18.42 14.90 -25.72
N THR A 484 -19.55 14.17 -25.66
CA THR A 484 -19.54 12.71 -25.72
C THR A 484 -18.89 12.24 -27.02
N VAL A 485 -17.93 11.33 -26.91
CA VAL A 485 -17.24 10.78 -28.08
C VAL A 485 -18.17 9.86 -28.87
N ALA A 486 -17.94 9.76 -30.18
CA ALA A 486 -18.73 8.87 -31.02
C ALA A 486 -18.46 7.39 -30.69
N ASP A 487 -19.46 6.54 -30.90
CA ASP A 487 -19.30 5.09 -30.85
C ASP A 487 -18.13 4.63 -31.74
N GLY A 488 -17.26 3.77 -31.21
CA GLY A 488 -16.07 3.31 -31.93
C GLY A 488 -14.94 2.84 -31.03
N LEU A 489 -13.82 2.50 -31.67
CA LEU A 489 -12.61 2.02 -31.01
C LEU A 489 -11.66 3.17 -30.69
N TYR A 490 -11.16 3.17 -29.45
CA TYR A 490 -10.21 4.13 -28.90
C TYR A 490 -9.01 3.39 -28.26
N THR A 491 -7.93 4.13 -28.07
CA THR A 491 -6.81 3.71 -27.21
C THR A 491 -6.82 4.53 -25.95
N TYR A 492 -7.04 3.89 -24.80
CA TYR A 492 -6.80 4.48 -23.49
C TYR A 492 -5.35 4.21 -23.09
N ARG A 493 -4.54 5.25 -23.09
CA ARG A 493 -3.11 5.23 -22.87
C ARG A 493 -2.78 5.81 -21.50
N VAL A 494 -2.12 5.03 -20.66
CA VAL A 494 -1.53 5.51 -19.42
C VAL A 494 -0.05 5.80 -19.63
N LEU A 495 0.38 7.03 -19.34
CA LEU A 495 1.79 7.43 -19.35
C LEU A 495 2.27 7.66 -17.93
N TYR A 496 3.50 7.27 -17.65
CA TYR A 496 4.17 7.47 -16.36
C TYR A 496 5.68 7.45 -16.53
N THR A 497 6.43 8.16 -15.68
CA THR A 497 7.88 8.25 -15.79
C THR A 497 8.55 7.83 -14.48
N PRO A 498 9.47 6.84 -14.47
CA PRO A 498 10.26 6.54 -13.28
C PRO A 498 11.02 7.78 -12.77
N VAL A 499 11.18 7.91 -11.45
CA VAL A 499 11.88 9.08 -10.88
C VAL A 499 13.41 9.03 -11.03
N ALA A 500 13.94 7.91 -11.50
CA ALA A 500 15.37 7.75 -11.74
C ALA A 500 15.90 8.74 -12.78
N GLU A 501 17.12 9.21 -12.58
CA GLU A 501 17.74 10.16 -13.50
C GLU A 501 17.92 9.54 -14.90
N GLY A 502 17.53 10.26 -15.94
CA GLY A 502 17.58 9.78 -17.33
C GLY A 502 16.45 8.80 -17.72
N ALA A 503 15.47 8.56 -16.84
CA ALA A 503 14.33 7.72 -17.16
C ALA A 503 13.45 8.34 -18.26
N LYS A 504 12.94 7.48 -19.15
CA LYS A 504 11.98 7.82 -20.20
C LYS A 504 10.56 7.52 -19.71
N ALA A 505 9.59 8.24 -20.26
CA ALA A 505 8.19 7.90 -20.07
C ALA A 505 7.93 6.48 -20.59
N GLN A 506 7.23 5.70 -19.76
CA GLN A 506 6.71 4.38 -20.07
C GLN A 506 5.21 4.52 -20.39
N ILE A 507 4.71 3.59 -21.19
CA ILE A 507 3.35 3.63 -21.75
C ILE A 507 2.69 2.27 -21.51
N GLN A 508 1.44 2.31 -21.05
CA GLN A 508 0.54 1.15 -21.05
C GLN A 508 -0.72 1.53 -21.84
N ASP A 509 -0.94 0.84 -22.96
CA ASP A 509 -2.12 1.05 -23.81
C ASP A 509 -3.17 -0.04 -23.54
N PHE A 510 -4.42 0.38 -23.53
CA PHE A 510 -5.60 -0.48 -23.48
C PHE A 510 -6.52 -0.12 -24.64
N LYS A 511 -7.07 -1.11 -25.34
CA LYS A 511 -8.08 -0.88 -26.37
C LYS A 511 -9.44 -0.78 -25.73
N VAL A 512 -10.17 0.29 -26.02
CA VAL A 512 -11.49 0.55 -25.43
C VAL A 512 -12.47 0.80 -26.55
N GLU A 513 -13.59 0.07 -26.54
CA GLU A 513 -14.69 0.26 -27.48
C GLU A 513 -15.84 0.96 -26.76
N VAL A 514 -16.26 2.09 -27.31
CA VAL A 514 -17.38 2.90 -26.83
C VAL A 514 -18.61 2.56 -27.66
N LYS A 515 -19.72 2.26 -27.00
CA LYS A 515 -21.01 2.07 -27.67
C LYS A 515 -22.16 2.52 -26.78
N THR A 516 -23.05 3.35 -27.31
CA THR A 516 -24.20 3.91 -26.58
C THR A 516 -25.56 3.50 -27.17
N SER A 517 -25.56 2.80 -28.31
CA SER A 517 -26.79 2.31 -28.93
C SER A 517 -27.40 1.16 -28.12
N LEU A 518 -28.70 1.24 -27.85
CA LEU A 518 -29.47 0.24 -27.11
C LEU A 518 -29.47 -1.14 -27.79
N PRO A 519 -29.43 -2.26 -27.03
CA PRO A 519 -29.64 -3.60 -27.59
C PRO A 519 -31.04 -3.75 -28.18
N GLU A 520 -31.17 -4.66 -29.15
CA GLU A 520 -32.48 -5.01 -29.72
C GLU A 520 -33.28 -5.86 -28.73
N LEU A 521 -34.59 -5.57 -28.66
CA LEU A 521 -35.53 -6.33 -27.86
C LEU A 521 -36.32 -7.31 -28.75
N PRO A 522 -36.74 -8.46 -28.21
CA PRO A 522 -37.68 -9.32 -28.90
C PRO A 522 -39.00 -8.58 -29.15
N THR A 523 -39.72 -9.00 -30.20
CA THR A 523 -41.00 -8.39 -30.57
C THR A 523 -42.21 -9.17 -30.06
N GLU A 524 -42.03 -10.46 -29.78
CA GLU A 524 -43.11 -11.33 -29.33
C GLU A 524 -42.59 -12.36 -28.32
N ALA A 525 -43.46 -12.70 -27.37
CA ALA A 525 -43.25 -13.73 -26.36
C ALA A 525 -44.56 -14.47 -26.08
N SER A 526 -44.47 -15.59 -25.35
CA SER A 526 -45.64 -16.32 -24.84
C SER A 526 -45.55 -16.48 -23.33
N TYR A 527 -46.69 -16.41 -22.64
CA TYR A 527 -46.78 -16.66 -21.21
C TYR A 527 -47.84 -17.71 -20.89
N ASP A 528 -47.49 -18.64 -20.01
CA ASP A 528 -48.39 -19.62 -19.41
C ASP A 528 -48.56 -19.31 -17.92
N ALA A 529 -49.71 -18.75 -17.55
CA ALA A 529 -50.02 -18.32 -16.18
C ALA A 529 -50.21 -19.50 -15.20
N GLU A 530 -50.53 -20.70 -15.67
CA GLU A 530 -50.67 -21.86 -14.78
C GLU A 530 -49.29 -22.30 -14.27
N THR A 531 -48.33 -22.38 -15.19
CA THR A 531 -46.95 -22.83 -14.93
C THR A 531 -46.00 -21.70 -14.55
N GLY A 532 -46.36 -20.44 -14.80
CA GLY A 532 -45.48 -19.28 -14.60
C GLY A 532 -44.42 -19.13 -15.69
N LYS A 533 -44.53 -19.86 -16.80
CA LYS A 533 -43.46 -19.94 -17.80
C LYS A 533 -43.60 -18.85 -18.86
N PHE A 534 -42.67 -17.91 -18.88
CA PHE A 534 -42.54 -16.90 -19.93
C PHE A 534 -41.49 -17.35 -20.94
N ARG A 535 -41.74 -17.22 -22.24
CA ARG A 535 -40.86 -17.76 -23.28
C ARG A 535 -40.68 -16.77 -24.43
N ILE A 536 -39.43 -16.56 -24.80
CA ILE A 536 -39.02 -15.82 -26.00
C ILE A 536 -38.48 -16.83 -27.01
N ASP A 537 -38.77 -16.62 -28.30
CA ASP A 537 -38.11 -17.41 -29.34
C ASP A 537 -36.63 -17.02 -29.41
N VAL A 538 -35.74 -17.98 -29.16
CA VAL A 538 -34.29 -17.78 -29.15
C VAL A 538 -33.74 -17.23 -30.48
N SER A 539 -34.46 -17.42 -31.59
CA SER A 539 -34.08 -16.84 -32.89
C SER A 539 -34.24 -15.32 -32.97
N GLN A 540 -34.99 -14.70 -32.06
CA GLN A 540 -35.10 -13.25 -31.91
C GLN A 540 -33.94 -12.65 -31.10
N LEU A 541 -33.16 -13.48 -30.39
CA LEU A 541 -32.16 -13.01 -29.45
C LEU A 541 -30.87 -12.64 -30.18
N THR A 542 -30.32 -11.48 -29.84
CA THR A 542 -29.04 -11.02 -30.35
C THR A 542 -27.90 -11.69 -29.56
N GLU A 543 -26.89 -12.19 -30.27
CA GLU A 543 -25.70 -12.77 -29.65
C GLU A 543 -24.96 -11.73 -28.80
N GLY A 544 -24.51 -12.13 -27.61
CA GLY A 544 -23.79 -11.24 -26.68
C GLY A 544 -24.67 -10.25 -25.92
N VAL A 545 -26.01 -10.41 -25.97
CA VAL A 545 -26.98 -9.70 -25.12
C VAL A 545 -27.49 -10.66 -24.05
N ARG A 546 -27.40 -10.25 -22.79
CA ARG A 546 -27.97 -10.96 -21.65
C ARG A 546 -29.42 -10.51 -21.47
N PHE A 547 -30.32 -11.48 -21.27
CA PHE A 547 -31.72 -11.21 -20.96
C PHE A 547 -32.07 -11.71 -19.56
N GLN A 548 -32.80 -10.89 -18.80
CA GLN A 548 -33.34 -11.23 -17.49
C GLN A 548 -34.69 -10.52 -17.28
N ILE A 549 -35.55 -11.07 -16.44
CA ILE A 549 -36.76 -10.36 -16.01
C ILE A 549 -36.48 -9.69 -14.68
N GLY A 550 -36.66 -8.38 -14.62
CA GLY A 550 -36.61 -7.60 -13.38
C GLY A 550 -38.00 -7.40 -12.80
N TYR A 551 -38.09 -7.47 -11.48
CA TYR A 551 -39.24 -7.10 -10.68
C TYR A 551 -38.79 -6.09 -9.63
N ASN A 552 -39.41 -4.92 -9.60
CA ASN A 552 -39.19 -3.91 -8.56
C ASN A 552 -40.55 -3.55 -7.95
N THR A 553 -40.68 -3.73 -6.64
CA THR A 553 -41.87 -3.35 -5.89
C THR A 553 -41.48 -2.73 -4.57
N GLU A 554 -42.40 -1.96 -4.00
CA GLU A 554 -42.26 -1.37 -2.67
C GLU A 554 -43.12 -2.13 -1.67
N ILE A 555 -42.64 -2.21 -0.43
CA ILE A 555 -43.42 -2.69 0.72
C ILE A 555 -43.31 -1.67 1.86
N PRO A 556 -44.35 -1.48 2.70
CA PRO A 556 -44.25 -0.59 3.85
C PRO A 556 -43.18 -1.08 4.84
N ALA A 557 -42.27 -0.19 5.23
CA ALA A 557 -41.23 -0.50 6.20
C ALA A 557 -41.81 -0.57 7.63
N GLU A 558 -41.24 -1.43 8.48
CA GLU A 558 -41.53 -1.42 9.92
C GLU A 558 -40.76 -0.26 10.58
N VAL A 559 -41.48 0.79 10.97
CA VAL A 559 -40.90 1.99 11.61
C VAL A 559 -41.21 2.05 13.11
N GLU A 560 -40.27 2.58 13.91
CA GLU A 560 -40.49 2.80 15.34
C GLU A 560 -41.55 3.89 15.59
N GLU A 561 -42.21 3.84 16.75
CA GLU A 561 -43.29 4.76 17.10
C GLU A 561 -42.77 6.22 17.19
N GLY A 562 -43.09 7.03 16.18
CA GLY A 562 -42.69 8.43 16.08
C GLY A 562 -41.90 8.79 14.82
N GLU A 563 -41.51 7.80 14.01
CA GLU A 563 -40.87 8.02 12.71
C GLU A 563 -41.91 8.09 11.57
N GLU A 564 -41.56 8.80 10.49
CA GLU A 564 -42.43 8.86 9.31
C GLU A 564 -42.40 7.52 8.56
N PRO A 565 -43.57 6.98 8.17
CA PRO A 565 -43.63 5.74 7.42
C PRO A 565 -43.00 5.94 6.03
N TYR A 566 -42.12 5.01 5.65
CA TYR A 566 -41.54 4.91 4.32
C TYR A 566 -41.75 3.49 3.77
N ASN A 567 -41.45 3.30 2.49
CA ASN A 567 -41.48 1.99 1.86
C ASN A 567 -40.07 1.49 1.59
N ASP A 568 -39.80 0.23 1.90
CA ASP A 568 -38.61 -0.48 1.45
C ASP A 568 -38.81 -0.98 0.02
N GLN A 569 -37.76 -0.86 -0.80
CA GLN A 569 -37.73 -1.44 -2.13
C GLN A 569 -37.36 -2.93 -2.08
N VAL A 570 -38.02 -3.73 -2.91
CA VAL A 570 -37.72 -5.15 -3.14
C VAL A 570 -37.46 -5.33 -4.62
N VAL A 571 -36.20 -5.63 -4.96
CA VAL A 571 -35.76 -5.89 -6.33
C VAL A 571 -35.40 -7.36 -6.49
N HIS A 572 -35.91 -7.99 -7.55
CA HIS A 572 -35.63 -9.39 -7.88
C HIS A 572 -35.36 -9.57 -9.37
N TYR A 573 -34.40 -10.43 -9.71
CA TYR A 573 -34.07 -10.77 -11.10
C TYR A 573 -34.26 -12.27 -11.36
N ILE A 574 -34.92 -12.59 -12.46
CA ILE A 574 -35.16 -13.95 -12.92
C ILE A 574 -34.31 -14.18 -14.18
N PRO A 575 -33.29 -15.05 -14.13
CA PRO A 575 -32.42 -15.30 -15.25
C PRO A 575 -33.12 -16.11 -16.35
N MET A 576 -32.70 -15.89 -17.60
CA MET A 576 -33.15 -16.69 -18.73
C MET A 576 -32.50 -18.09 -18.71
N GLN A 577 -33.31 -19.13 -18.97
CA GLN A 577 -32.86 -20.49 -19.18
C GLN A 577 -32.29 -20.69 -20.60
N ALA A 578 -31.47 -21.73 -20.79
CA ALA A 578 -30.81 -22.01 -22.07
C ALA A 578 -31.77 -22.20 -23.26
N ASP A 579 -33.04 -22.50 -23.01
CA ASP A 579 -34.07 -22.70 -24.03
C ASP A 579 -34.91 -21.43 -24.32
N GLY A 580 -34.51 -20.27 -23.77
CA GLY A 580 -35.18 -18.98 -23.94
C GLY A 580 -36.38 -18.76 -23.02
N SER A 581 -36.58 -19.61 -22.02
CA SER A 581 -37.66 -19.48 -21.04
C SER A 581 -37.22 -18.85 -19.72
N PHE A 582 -38.19 -18.32 -18.97
CA PHE A 582 -38.05 -17.77 -17.64
C PHE A 582 -39.13 -18.40 -16.77
N ASP A 583 -38.75 -18.81 -15.57
CA ASP A 583 -39.67 -19.37 -14.59
C ASP A 583 -40.06 -18.25 -13.63
N ILE A 584 -41.20 -17.60 -13.91
CA ILE A 584 -41.73 -16.51 -13.09
C ILE A 584 -42.44 -17.12 -11.87
N PRO A 585 -41.93 -16.89 -10.65
CA PRO A 585 -42.57 -17.42 -9.46
C PRO A 585 -43.89 -16.70 -9.20
N LYS A 586 -44.87 -17.39 -8.60
CA LYS A 586 -46.13 -16.76 -8.16
C LYS A 586 -45.93 -15.85 -6.95
N THR A 587 -44.94 -16.18 -6.12
CA THR A 587 -44.60 -15.45 -4.90
C THR A 587 -43.08 -15.36 -4.73
N ILE A 588 -42.59 -14.27 -4.13
CA ILE A 588 -41.18 -14.06 -3.79
C ILE A 588 -41.05 -13.99 -2.27
N GLU A 589 -40.10 -14.74 -1.71
CA GLU A 589 -39.71 -14.63 -0.30
C GLU A 589 -38.72 -13.48 -0.13
N THR A 590 -38.87 -12.69 0.94
CA THR A 590 -37.97 -11.57 1.29
C THR A 590 -37.79 -11.51 2.80
N GLU A 591 -36.64 -11.02 3.27
CA GLU A 591 -36.39 -10.81 4.70
C GLU A 591 -37.20 -9.64 5.29
N LEU A 592 -37.75 -8.79 4.42
CA LEU A 592 -38.52 -7.61 4.81
C LEU A 592 -40.02 -7.91 5.06
N SER A 593 -40.47 -9.17 4.89
CA SER A 593 -41.85 -9.56 5.16
C SER A 593 -41.94 -11.02 5.60
N GLU A 594 -42.77 -11.31 6.61
CA GLU A 594 -43.04 -12.69 7.05
C GLU A 594 -43.90 -13.48 6.04
N GLU A 595 -44.68 -12.81 5.20
CA GLU A 595 -45.51 -13.44 4.16
C GLU A 595 -44.89 -13.30 2.76
N PRO A 596 -44.90 -14.36 1.93
CA PRO A 596 -44.40 -14.27 0.56
C PRO A 596 -45.17 -13.23 -0.26
N LEU A 597 -44.44 -12.35 -0.95
CA LEU A 597 -45.02 -11.30 -1.79
C LEU A 597 -45.57 -11.91 -3.08
N THR A 598 -46.86 -11.68 -3.36
CA THR A 598 -47.44 -12.08 -4.65
C THR A 598 -46.84 -11.24 -5.78
N VAL A 599 -46.37 -11.91 -6.82
CA VAL A 599 -45.75 -11.25 -7.98
C VAL A 599 -46.83 -10.59 -8.83
N ASP A 600 -46.75 -9.27 -8.99
CA ASP A 600 -47.58 -8.51 -9.92
C ASP A 600 -46.96 -8.53 -11.32
N PHE A 601 -47.58 -9.27 -12.24
CA PHE A 601 -47.09 -9.43 -13.61
C PHE A 601 -46.94 -8.09 -14.35
N SER A 602 -47.78 -7.10 -14.05
CA SER A 602 -47.76 -5.80 -14.71
C SER A 602 -46.49 -4.99 -14.42
N LYS A 603 -45.82 -5.28 -13.30
CA LYS A 603 -44.55 -4.64 -12.89
C LYS A 603 -43.31 -5.35 -13.44
N LEU A 604 -43.46 -6.50 -14.09
CA LEU A 604 -42.35 -7.24 -14.65
C LEU A 604 -41.83 -6.56 -15.92
N VAL A 605 -40.50 -6.42 -16.00
CA VAL A 605 -39.81 -5.88 -17.16
C VAL A 605 -38.79 -6.88 -17.68
N LEU A 606 -38.79 -7.09 -19.00
CA LEU A 606 -37.72 -7.80 -19.67
C LEU A 606 -36.58 -6.81 -19.88
N ILE A 607 -35.41 -7.12 -19.35
CA ILE A 607 -34.20 -6.30 -19.42
C ILE A 607 -33.20 -7.01 -20.32
N ALA A 608 -32.73 -6.29 -21.33
CA ALA A 608 -31.64 -6.66 -22.21
C ALA A 608 -30.39 -5.83 -21.88
N GLU A 609 -29.28 -6.49 -21.60
CA GLU A 609 -27.98 -5.87 -21.31
C GLU A 609 -26.96 -6.34 -22.37
N ASP A 610 -26.35 -5.42 -23.10
CA ASP A 610 -25.24 -5.78 -24.00
C ASP A 610 -23.88 -5.81 -23.28
N ARG A 611 -22.85 -6.37 -23.92
CA ARG A 611 -21.50 -6.45 -23.32
C ARG A 611 -20.90 -5.10 -22.90
N PHE A 612 -21.38 -3.99 -23.47
CA PHE A 612 -20.89 -2.64 -23.16
C PHE A 612 -21.52 -2.09 -21.90
N GLY A 613 -22.64 -2.65 -21.47
CA GLY A 613 -23.42 -2.15 -20.34
C GLY A 613 -24.70 -1.41 -20.74
N ASN A 614 -25.05 -1.38 -22.03
CA ASN A 614 -26.28 -0.71 -22.45
C ASN A 614 -27.50 -1.52 -22.03
N TYR A 615 -28.40 -0.89 -21.28
CA TYR A 615 -29.69 -1.45 -20.93
C TYR A 615 -30.82 -1.01 -21.89
N HIS A 616 -31.64 -1.97 -22.33
CA HIS A 616 -32.94 -1.71 -22.93
C HIS A 616 -33.98 -2.59 -22.27
N ALA A 617 -35.13 -2.04 -21.92
CA ALA A 617 -36.17 -2.81 -21.25
C ALA A 617 -37.57 -2.55 -21.80
N VAL A 618 -38.43 -3.54 -21.62
CA VAL A 618 -39.85 -3.47 -22.01
C VAL A 618 -40.70 -4.24 -21.00
N SER A 619 -41.86 -3.70 -20.65
CA SER A 619 -42.86 -4.43 -19.85
C SER A 619 -43.28 -5.71 -20.57
N LEU A 620 -43.39 -6.81 -19.84
CA LEU A 620 -43.76 -8.13 -20.39
C LEU A 620 -45.10 -8.09 -21.12
N GLU A 621 -46.06 -7.31 -20.64
CA GLU A 621 -47.39 -7.17 -21.26
C GLU A 621 -47.31 -6.71 -22.72
N LYS A 622 -46.31 -5.88 -23.07
CA LYS A 622 -46.14 -5.37 -24.43
C LYS A 622 -45.61 -6.41 -25.41
N LEU A 623 -45.06 -7.52 -24.90
CA LEU A 623 -44.54 -8.63 -25.71
C LEU A 623 -45.58 -9.73 -25.95
N LEU A 624 -46.69 -9.71 -25.22
CA LEU A 624 -47.75 -10.71 -25.36
C LEU A 624 -48.67 -10.39 -26.55
N PRO A 625 -49.17 -11.41 -27.26
CA PRO A 625 -50.19 -11.25 -28.28
C PRO A 625 -51.43 -10.52 -27.72
N LYS A 626 -51.97 -9.55 -28.48
CA LYS A 626 -53.19 -8.82 -28.10
C LYS A 626 -54.33 -9.80 -27.76
N GLY A 627 -54.73 -9.83 -26.48
CA GLY A 627 -55.79 -10.71 -25.96
C GLY A 627 -55.33 -11.73 -24.90
N GLN A 628 -54.03 -11.84 -24.63
CA GLN A 628 -53.49 -12.49 -23.42
C GLN A 628 -53.19 -11.41 -22.37
N SER A 629 -54.19 -10.99 -21.60
CA SER A 629 -53.97 -10.18 -20.37
C SER A 629 -54.56 -10.91 -19.16
N ASP A 630 -53.81 -10.94 -18.06
CA ASP A 630 -54.15 -11.56 -16.78
C ASP A 630 -55.37 -10.93 -16.09
N GLN A 631 -56.58 -11.34 -16.48
CA GLN A 631 -57.74 -11.18 -15.61
C GLN A 631 -58.35 -12.55 -15.32
N PRO A 632 -58.40 -12.99 -14.05
CA PRO A 632 -59.17 -14.16 -13.67
C PRO A 632 -60.66 -13.88 -13.89
N THR A 633 -61.37 -14.80 -14.55
CA THR A 633 -62.83 -14.75 -14.67
C THR A 633 -63.47 -14.90 -13.29
N GLU A 634 -64.09 -13.83 -12.78
CA GLU A 634 -64.97 -13.89 -11.61
C GLU A 634 -66.17 -14.81 -11.90
N ASN A 635 -66.34 -15.86 -11.10
CA ASN A 635 -67.55 -16.65 -11.07
C ASN A 635 -68.56 -15.98 -10.13
N GLU A 636 -69.68 -15.54 -10.70
CA GLU A 636 -70.89 -15.12 -10.00
C GLU A 636 -71.34 -16.19 -9.00
N ASN A 637 -71.62 -15.79 -7.77
CA ASN A 637 -72.75 -16.34 -7.02
C ASN A 637 -73.33 -15.27 -6.08
N VAL A 638 -74.53 -14.85 -6.45
CA VAL A 638 -75.47 -14.00 -5.72
C VAL A 638 -76.19 -14.84 -4.66
N GLU A 639 -76.30 -14.34 -3.43
CA GLU A 639 -77.53 -14.48 -2.62
C GLU A 639 -77.55 -13.39 -1.52
N LYS A 640 -78.34 -12.32 -1.76
CA LYS A 640 -79.62 -11.96 -1.10
C LYS A 640 -79.48 -11.25 0.26
N GLU A 641 -79.76 -9.94 0.28
CA GLU A 641 -81.01 -9.30 0.79
C GLU A 641 -81.06 -9.29 2.33
N THR A 642 -81.27 -8.19 3.07
CA THR A 642 -82.20 -7.05 2.89
C THR A 642 -81.93 -5.97 3.98
N PRO A 643 -82.56 -4.77 3.89
CA PRO A 643 -82.07 -3.48 4.43
C PRO A 643 -82.95 -2.86 5.55
N GLU A 644 -82.76 -1.55 5.79
CA GLU A 644 -83.50 -0.57 6.62
C GLU A 644 -82.89 -0.31 8.01
N GLU A 645 -82.69 0.93 8.52
CA GLU A 645 -83.38 2.22 8.37
C GLU A 645 -82.40 3.34 8.86
N VAL A 646 -82.23 4.49 8.17
CA VAL A 646 -82.80 5.84 8.50
C VAL A 646 -82.21 6.47 9.77
N GLU A 647 -81.77 7.73 9.89
CA GLU A 647 -81.70 8.95 9.07
C GLU A 647 -80.92 10.01 9.89
N LYS A 648 -80.36 11.01 9.19
CA LYS A 648 -80.25 12.45 9.58
C LYS A 648 -79.35 12.80 10.78
N GLU A 649 -78.62 13.92 10.80
CA GLU A 649 -78.89 15.26 10.27
C GLU A 649 -77.54 16.00 10.18
N SER A 650 -77.21 16.65 9.05
CA SER A 650 -77.11 18.11 8.88
C SER A 650 -75.99 18.81 9.68
N SER A 651 -75.22 19.77 9.20
CA SER A 651 -75.19 20.51 7.94
C SER A 651 -73.94 21.42 8.01
N GLN A 652 -73.26 21.54 6.87
CA GLN A 652 -72.51 22.66 6.27
C GLN A 652 -72.75 24.09 6.81
N PRO A 653 -72.05 25.16 6.35
CA PRO A 653 -70.86 25.28 5.45
C PRO A 653 -69.83 26.33 5.98
N MET A 654 -68.67 26.62 5.35
CA MET A 654 -68.42 27.65 4.29
C MET A 654 -66.88 27.82 4.21
N THR A 655 -66.18 27.74 3.05
CA THR A 655 -65.88 28.80 2.04
C THR A 655 -65.51 30.16 2.66
N ASN A 656 -64.48 30.94 2.30
CA ASN A 656 -63.42 31.04 1.29
C ASN A 656 -62.31 31.92 1.94
N GLU A 657 -61.05 31.98 1.49
CA GLU A 657 -60.45 32.96 0.55
C GLU A 657 -58.92 32.79 0.74
N GLU A 658 -58.10 32.47 -0.28
CA GLU A 658 -57.32 33.41 -1.12
C GLU A 658 -56.65 34.54 -0.30
N GLU A 659 -55.32 34.77 -0.27
CA GLU A 659 -54.40 35.05 -1.39
C GLU A 659 -52.93 35.24 -0.90
N GLN A 660 -51.98 35.05 -1.84
CA GLN A 660 -50.68 35.75 -2.04
C GLN A 660 -49.37 35.40 -1.26
N SER A 661 -48.46 34.76 -2.01
CA SER A 661 -47.01 35.01 -2.25
C SER A 661 -46.12 35.73 -1.23
N SER A 662 -44.92 35.19 -0.96
CA SER A 662 -43.61 35.87 -1.13
C SER A 662 -42.40 34.99 -0.75
N GLU A 663 -41.24 35.38 -1.27
CA GLU A 663 -39.93 34.71 -1.32
C GLU A 663 -39.13 34.68 0.00
N ALA A 664 -38.23 33.68 0.09
CA ALA A 664 -36.87 33.63 0.67
C ALA A 664 -36.53 34.29 2.03
N SER A 665 -35.95 33.50 2.94
CA SER A 665 -35.01 33.99 3.96
C SER A 665 -33.88 32.98 4.27
N THR A 666 -32.66 33.50 4.28
CA THR A 666 -31.35 32.90 4.61
C THR A 666 -31.13 32.73 6.12
N ASP A 667 -30.41 31.68 6.51
CA ASP A 667 -29.87 31.45 7.87
C ASP A 667 -28.65 32.35 8.19
N PRO A 668 -28.39 32.72 9.46
CA PRO A 668 -27.28 33.62 9.82
C PRO A 668 -25.99 32.90 10.25
N GLU A 669 -24.86 33.44 9.78
CA GLU A 669 -23.49 33.11 10.19
C GLU A 669 -23.16 33.58 11.64
N MET A 670 -22.37 32.78 12.37
CA MET A 670 -21.76 33.16 13.66
C MET A 670 -20.66 34.21 13.48
N THR A 671 -20.51 35.11 14.46
CA THR A 671 -19.54 36.21 14.39
C THR A 671 -18.19 35.87 15.06
N ASP A 672 -17.10 36.45 14.55
CA ASP A 672 -15.71 36.27 15.03
C ASP A 672 -15.49 36.59 16.53
N GLU A 673 -16.38 37.37 17.15
CA GLU A 673 -16.33 37.67 18.58
C GLU A 673 -16.80 36.49 19.44
N GLN A 674 -17.73 35.67 18.93
CA GLN A 674 -18.22 34.47 19.61
C GLN A 674 -17.22 33.31 19.54
N LEU A 675 -16.39 33.26 18.48
CA LEU A 675 -15.29 32.31 18.35
C LEU A 675 -14.15 32.61 19.34
N LYS A 676 -13.92 33.89 19.64
CA LYS A 676 -12.84 34.35 20.54
C LYS A 676 -13.13 34.06 22.01
N GLU A 677 -14.38 34.23 22.46
CA GLU A 677 -14.80 33.90 23.83
C GLU A 677 -14.81 32.39 24.14
N SER A 678 -14.92 31.54 23.11
CA SER A 678 -14.86 30.08 23.26
C SER A 678 -13.41 29.60 23.43
N ILE A 679 -12.46 30.22 22.72
CA ILE A 679 -11.02 29.90 22.80
C ILE A 679 -10.40 30.36 24.12
N ASP A 680 -10.79 31.53 24.66
CA ASP A 680 -10.24 32.03 25.93
C ASP A 680 -10.71 31.21 27.14
N ARG A 681 -11.93 30.63 27.10
CA ARG A 681 -12.41 29.70 28.13
C ARG A 681 -11.64 28.37 28.15
N MET A 682 -11.20 27.87 27.00
CA MET A 682 -10.41 26.64 26.90
C MET A 682 -8.97 26.81 27.41
N ILE A 683 -8.43 28.03 27.40
CA ILE A 683 -7.07 28.34 27.88
C ILE A 683 -7.03 28.48 29.42
N ASP A 684 -8.11 28.95 30.04
CA ASP A 684 -8.18 29.06 31.51
C ASP A 684 -8.40 27.70 32.20
N ASP A 685 -9.17 26.78 31.59
CA ASP A 685 -9.35 25.42 32.11
C ASP A 685 -8.06 24.57 32.01
N ALA A 686 -7.19 24.85 31.05
CA ALA A 686 -5.90 24.17 30.90
C ALA A 686 -4.86 24.61 31.95
N ASN A 687 -4.98 25.81 32.51
CA ASN A 687 -4.02 26.35 33.49
C ASN A 687 -4.34 25.94 34.95
N LEU A 688 -5.54 25.42 35.23
CA LEU A 688 -5.95 25.04 36.59
C LEU A 688 -5.54 23.61 37.00
N LEU A 689 -5.11 22.77 36.05
CA LEU A 689 -4.71 21.37 36.28
C LEU A 689 -3.21 21.18 36.62
N MET A 690 -2.41 22.25 36.65
CA MET A 690 -0.94 22.20 36.77
C MET A 690 -0.39 22.61 38.15
N LEU A 691 -1.17 22.53 39.23
CA LEU A 691 -0.71 22.90 40.59
C LEU A 691 -1.25 21.97 41.67
N THR A 692 -0.58 20.82 41.91
CA THR A 692 -0.49 20.22 43.26
C THR A 692 0.84 19.48 43.43
N GLU A 693 1.82 20.11 44.06
CA GLU A 693 3.01 19.46 44.63
C GLU A 693 2.72 19.00 46.07
N THR A 694 3.21 17.83 46.47
CA THR A 694 3.53 17.54 47.87
C THR A 694 4.96 16.98 48.00
N LYS A 695 5.74 17.59 48.89
CA LYS A 695 7.14 17.29 49.22
C LYS A 695 7.25 16.20 50.29
N SER A 696 8.26 15.31 50.20
CA SER A 696 9.01 14.83 51.36
C SER A 696 10.41 14.29 51.01
N ASP A 697 11.39 14.57 51.87
CA ASP A 697 12.84 14.41 51.72
C ASP A 697 13.42 12.99 52.03
N GLN A 698 14.43 12.58 51.22
CA GLN A 698 15.72 11.89 51.57
C GLN A 698 15.71 10.40 52.09
N PRO A 699 16.85 9.62 52.07
CA PRO A 699 17.18 8.66 51.00
C PRO A 699 17.46 7.19 51.46
N ASN A 700 17.30 6.18 50.58
CA ASN A 700 18.17 4.97 50.41
C ASN A 700 17.48 3.75 49.73
N VAL A 701 18.15 3.21 48.70
CA VAL A 701 18.53 1.80 48.41
C VAL A 701 17.61 0.63 48.88
N LEU A 702 16.94 -0.04 47.91
CA LEU A 702 16.81 -1.51 47.66
C LEU A 702 15.44 -1.94 47.08
N ALA A 703 15.52 -2.73 45.99
CA ALA A 703 14.59 -3.74 45.40
C ALA A 703 13.04 -3.60 45.52
N PRO A 704 12.25 -3.76 44.43
CA PRO A 704 10.80 -3.69 44.53
C PRO A 704 10.16 -5.06 44.84
N LYS A 705 9.22 -5.05 45.79
CA LYS A 705 8.08 -5.97 45.89
C LYS A 705 6.84 -5.25 45.35
N GLY A 706 5.93 -6.01 44.72
CA GLY A 706 4.80 -5.49 43.95
C GLY A 706 3.52 -5.14 44.72
N LEU A 707 2.45 -4.96 43.90
CA LEU A 707 1.06 -4.53 44.15
C LEU A 707 0.91 -2.98 44.15
N ASP A 708 -0.09 -2.35 43.53
CA ASP A 708 -1.39 -2.77 42.98
C ASP A 708 -1.89 -1.75 41.93
N GLU A 709 -2.89 -2.13 41.14
CA GLU A 709 -3.54 -1.42 40.03
C GLU A 709 -4.36 -0.17 40.45
N LYS A 710 -4.31 0.91 39.64
CA LYS A 710 -5.46 1.67 39.07
C LYS A 710 -5.04 2.99 38.39
N GLU A 711 -5.69 3.28 37.25
CA GLU A 711 -5.84 4.58 36.53
C GLU A 711 -4.57 5.14 35.83
N ASN A 712 -4.56 5.66 34.60
CA ASN A 712 -5.55 6.00 33.59
C ASN A 712 -5.00 5.67 32.19
N ALA A 713 -5.88 5.26 31.28
CA ALA A 713 -5.60 5.10 29.87
C ALA A 713 -6.06 6.36 29.14
N ASP A 714 -5.12 7.13 28.59
CA ASP A 714 -5.41 8.10 27.53
C ASP A 714 -4.54 7.76 26.33
N THR A 715 -5.16 7.07 25.37
CA THR A 715 -4.65 6.83 24.02
C THR A 715 -4.69 8.13 23.22
N PHE A 716 -3.53 8.69 22.92
CA PHE A 716 -3.41 9.77 21.94
C PHE A 716 -3.70 9.23 20.53
N HIS A 717 -4.90 9.51 20.02
CA HIS A 717 -5.23 9.39 18.60
C HIS A 717 -4.48 10.49 17.82
N TYR A 718 -3.58 10.09 16.92
CA TYR A 718 -3.08 10.99 15.88
C TYR A 718 -4.12 11.06 14.77
N ASN A 719 -4.96 12.10 14.80
CA ASN A 719 -5.82 12.46 13.68
C ASN A 719 -4.94 13.11 12.60
N MET A 720 -4.65 12.39 11.52
CA MET A 720 -4.13 13.00 10.29
C MET A 720 -5.32 13.38 9.42
N GLU A 721 -5.79 14.62 9.59
CA GLU A 721 -6.71 15.24 8.64
C GLU A 721 -6.08 15.30 7.25
N SER A 722 -6.83 14.82 6.26
CA SER A 722 -6.55 14.87 4.84
C SER A 722 -6.46 16.31 4.36
N GLN A 723 -5.25 16.80 4.10
CA GLN A 723 -5.07 18.05 3.37
C GLN A 723 -5.10 17.83 1.85
N PRO A 724 -5.72 18.73 1.07
CA PRO A 724 -5.92 18.58 -0.36
C PRO A 724 -4.61 18.66 -1.15
N SER A 725 -4.55 17.84 -2.21
CA SER A 725 -3.41 17.70 -3.10
C SER A 725 -3.11 19.00 -3.87
N SER A 726 -2.04 19.69 -3.46
CA SER A 726 -1.34 20.62 -4.34
C SER A 726 -0.12 19.91 -4.93
N ALA A 727 0.05 20.05 -6.24
CA ALA A 727 1.14 19.47 -7.04
C ALA A 727 2.52 19.68 -6.37
N LYS A 728 3.00 18.68 -5.64
CA LYS A 728 4.36 18.65 -5.10
C LYS A 728 5.08 17.47 -5.73
N VAL A 729 6.02 17.82 -6.62
CA VAL A 729 7.12 16.94 -7.05
C VAL A 729 7.60 16.15 -5.82
N LEU A 730 7.62 14.83 -5.91
CA LEU A 730 8.17 14.00 -4.84
C LEU A 730 9.58 14.53 -4.52
N PRO A 731 9.86 14.99 -3.29
CA PRO A 731 11.18 15.49 -2.95
C PRO A 731 12.20 14.38 -3.20
N LYS A 732 13.40 14.73 -3.68
CA LYS A 732 14.47 13.76 -3.91
C LYS A 732 14.66 12.92 -2.66
N THR A 733 14.79 11.62 -2.81
CA THR A 733 14.92 10.68 -1.67
C THR A 733 16.14 11.05 -0.81
N ALA A 734 17.20 11.59 -1.44
CA ALA A 734 18.39 12.10 -0.77
C ALA A 734 18.14 13.36 0.10
N GLU A 735 17.09 14.13 -0.15
CA GLU A 735 16.72 15.34 0.62
C GLU A 735 15.78 15.02 1.79
N ARG A 736 15.15 13.83 1.80
CA ARG A 736 14.29 13.36 2.90
C ARG A 736 15.03 12.96 4.17
N SER A 737 16.37 12.96 4.19
CA SER A 737 17.14 12.89 5.44
C SER A 737 16.77 14.01 6.43
N ASN A 738 16.08 15.06 5.97
CA ASN A 738 15.60 16.16 6.80
C ASN A 738 14.25 15.90 7.51
N LEU A 739 13.43 14.92 7.10
CA LEU A 739 12.19 14.58 7.83
C LEU A 739 12.42 13.56 8.97
N SER A 740 13.37 12.64 8.80
CA SER A 740 13.93 11.87 9.94
C SER A 740 14.65 12.76 10.95
N LEU A 741 15.10 13.95 10.51
CA LEU A 741 15.60 15.00 11.39
C LEU A 741 14.47 15.57 12.27
N LEU A 742 13.21 15.64 11.82
CA LEU A 742 12.08 16.12 12.64
C LEU A 742 11.66 15.09 13.70
N ALA A 743 11.67 13.80 13.39
CA ALA A 743 11.46 12.74 14.38
C ALA A 743 12.63 12.63 15.38
N GLY A 744 13.87 12.79 14.90
CA GLY A 744 15.07 12.85 15.75
C GLY A 744 15.19 14.14 16.57
N LEU A 745 14.75 15.29 16.04
CA LEU A 745 14.65 16.56 16.77
C LEU A 745 13.53 16.50 17.82
N GLY A 746 12.44 15.75 17.59
CA GLY A 746 11.41 15.53 18.63
C GLY A 746 12.00 14.90 19.90
N LEU A 747 12.91 13.93 19.74
CA LEU A 747 13.63 13.26 20.85
C LEU A 747 14.80 14.09 21.43
N LEU A 748 15.43 14.97 20.64
CA LEU A 748 16.47 15.89 21.10
C LEU A 748 15.89 17.16 21.77
N CYS A 749 14.75 17.65 21.32
CA CYS A 749 14.08 18.80 21.91
C CYS A 749 13.52 18.49 23.30
N SER A 750 13.05 17.26 23.55
CA SER A 750 12.58 16.84 24.88
C SER A 750 13.72 16.79 25.92
N THR A 751 14.95 16.48 25.51
CA THR A 751 16.12 16.46 26.41
C THR A 751 16.76 17.84 26.62
N VAL A 752 16.71 18.73 25.62
CA VAL A 752 17.21 20.11 25.74
C VAL A 752 16.25 21.02 26.52
N PHE A 753 14.93 20.81 26.43
CA PHE A 753 13.95 21.55 27.25
C PHE A 753 14.11 21.27 28.76
N VAL A 754 14.45 20.03 29.14
CA VAL A 754 14.70 19.66 30.55
C VAL A 754 16.01 20.28 31.09
N ALA A 755 17.00 20.52 30.23
CA ALA A 755 18.26 21.15 30.62
C ALA A 755 18.17 22.69 30.75
N LEU A 756 17.32 23.34 29.96
CA LEU A 756 17.17 24.81 29.97
C LEU A 756 16.31 25.32 31.13
N PHE A 757 15.35 24.53 31.63
CA PHE A 757 14.58 24.90 32.83
C PHE A 757 15.39 24.82 34.13
N LYS A 758 16.36 23.91 34.23
CA LYS A 758 17.24 23.81 35.42
C LYS A 758 18.27 24.94 35.54
N LYS A 759 18.46 25.77 34.50
CA LYS A 759 19.43 26.87 34.53
C LYS A 759 18.81 28.24 34.85
N LYS A 760 17.49 28.34 34.97
CA LYS A 760 16.77 29.58 35.33
C LYS A 760 16.41 29.71 36.81
N GLU A 761 16.66 28.69 37.64
CA GLU A 761 16.46 28.76 39.10
C GLU A 761 17.73 29.04 39.91
N LYS A 762 18.82 29.47 39.26
CA LYS A 762 19.98 30.05 39.94
C LYS A 762 20.41 31.35 39.27
N HIS A 763 19.59 32.40 39.41
CA HIS A 763 20.02 33.78 39.55
C HIS A 763 18.93 34.63 40.20
#